data_AF-A0A7C3SVN8-F1
#
_entry.id   AF-A0A7C3SVN8-F1
#
_cell.length_a   1.000
_cell.length_b   1.000
_cell.length_c   1.000
_cell.angle_alpha   90.00
_cell.angle_beta   90.00
_cell.angle_gamma   90.00
#
_symmetry.space_group_name_H-M   'P 1'
#
loop_
_entity.id
_entity.type
_entity.pdbx_description
1 polymer ?
#
loop_
_entity_poly.entity_id
_entity_poly.type
_entity_poly.pdbx_seq_one_letter_code
_entity_poly.pdbx_strand_id
1 'polypeptide(L)'
;MSPFRSHVLICAGAGCVASGSMEVSSAFSEALAKHGLNDEIQVVHTGCLGPCAIGPVVVIYPDAIFYQGVKTTDVEDIVVEHLLKGRPVSRLNFKSTTTSQIIPALQEIGFFKQQTKIVLRNCGIIDPTKIEEYIARDGYQSLAKVLTKMTPQQVVEEVKKSGLRGRGGAGFPTGIKWELTQKAPGDKKYVLCNADEGDPGAFMDRSVLEGDPHSVIEAMIIAGYAIGSDQGYIYVRAEYPLAVERLNIAIGQAKELGLLGKNIMGTGFNFDLEIRMGSGAFVCGEETALMRSIEGKRGEPRPRPPFPAYKGLWEKPSLLNNVETYANIPVIILKGADWFASIGTAKSKGTKVFALAGAVNNTGLVEIPIGTPLGEIIYDIGGGIPRGKQFKAAQIGGPSGGCIPKQYLNVPVDYESLQELGAIMGSGGLIVMDEDTCMVDMARFFLDFVQDESCGKCVPCRVGTKRMLEIVTRICEGRGEEGDIEKLIELGKQIKDASLCGLGQTAPNPVLSAIRHFREEFEIHIREHKCPAGVCPSLVRAPCMSACPANVYIPGFVSLISEKRYAEALRVHRDQNPFASVCARVCFHTCEDKCRRATLDEAVSIRGLKRFMVEQEVTIQLPEIRENEQNLRKKIAIIGAGPAGLTCAYFLARLGYQPRVFESAPRPGGMLVQTIPAYRLPREELAREIRMIERMGVVIETEKALGRDFTLQSLRDDGYEAIFLGIGAPSGQKLRIPGEDAEGVVEAIDFLREYNLRGSVPVGKNVVIIGGGNAAIDAARTAIRLGAKKATILYRRTREEMPAYKEEIEEAVNEGVILKMLVTPLEILTENGKVVGVKCQHMWLGEYDRSGRRRPEAKSGEEPFVEEADQVIAAIGQTVDLKRYLDGLNVKLTPSGFLWVDQLYGQTSIEWLFAGGDISSGPSSVAEAIGAGERAAVGIDKYLTGEEHAFWREPYMVDTEFDPDSDPVDFPRAKMKLLPVEKRVHNFNEVEIPFTETLAVREARRCLRCDYRETKISLKTQH
;
A
#
# COMPACT_ATOMS: atom_id res chain seq x y z
N MET A 1 -39.84 -7.16 -35.34
CA MET A 1 -39.35 -8.04 -34.25
C MET A 1 -40.02 -7.60 -32.96
N SER A 2 -40.52 -8.54 -32.16
CA SER A 2 -40.92 -8.24 -30.78
C SER A 2 -39.66 -7.84 -30.00
N PRO A 3 -39.68 -6.81 -29.15
CA PRO A 3 -38.52 -6.45 -28.33
C PRO A 3 -38.21 -7.60 -27.35
N PHE A 4 -36.92 -7.90 -27.15
CA PHE A 4 -36.47 -8.82 -26.11
C PHE A 4 -36.81 -8.25 -24.73
N ARG A 5 -37.30 -9.09 -23.81
CA ARG A 5 -37.67 -8.67 -22.44
C ARG A 5 -36.45 -8.38 -21.57
N SER A 6 -35.34 -9.09 -21.82
CA SER A 6 -34.10 -8.97 -21.05
C SER A 6 -32.87 -9.14 -21.94
N HIS A 7 -31.77 -8.50 -21.55
CA HIS A 7 -30.48 -8.59 -22.23
C HIS A 7 -29.42 -9.07 -21.24
N VAL A 8 -28.68 -10.11 -21.62
CA VAL A 8 -27.55 -10.67 -20.88
C VAL A 8 -26.28 -10.15 -21.55
N LEU A 9 -25.66 -9.14 -20.95
CA LEU A 9 -24.45 -8.50 -21.46
C LEU A 9 -23.26 -9.22 -20.84
N ILE A 10 -22.47 -9.90 -21.67
CA ILE A 10 -21.30 -10.66 -21.25
C ILE A 10 -20.05 -9.92 -21.72
N CYS A 11 -19.15 -9.62 -20.79
CA CYS A 11 -17.89 -8.95 -21.13
C CYS A 11 -17.04 -9.84 -22.03
N ALA A 12 -16.79 -9.39 -23.26
CA ALA A 12 -15.93 -10.02 -24.25
C ALA A 12 -14.66 -9.17 -24.50
N GLY A 13 -14.21 -8.40 -23.51
CA GLY A 13 -12.87 -7.80 -23.52
C GLY A 13 -11.80 -8.83 -23.19
N ALA A 14 -10.55 -8.60 -23.63
CA ALA A 14 -9.46 -9.58 -23.56
C ALA A 14 -9.28 -10.25 -22.18
N GLY A 15 -9.42 -9.49 -21.08
CA GLY A 15 -9.29 -10.03 -19.71
C GLY A 15 -10.38 -11.03 -19.32
N CYS A 16 -11.63 -10.80 -19.72
CA CYS A 16 -12.74 -11.73 -19.46
C CYS A 16 -12.69 -12.93 -20.41
N VAL A 17 -12.27 -12.72 -21.67
CA VAL A 17 -12.03 -13.82 -22.61
C VAL A 17 -10.97 -14.77 -22.06
N ALA A 18 -9.85 -14.24 -21.56
CA ALA A 18 -8.81 -15.04 -20.91
C ALA A 18 -9.31 -15.77 -19.63
N SER A 19 -10.40 -15.30 -19.03
CA SER A 19 -11.02 -15.91 -17.84
C SER A 19 -12.18 -16.87 -18.19
N GLY A 20 -12.42 -17.15 -19.48
CA GLY A 20 -13.44 -18.10 -19.94
C GLY A 20 -14.82 -17.50 -20.23
N SER A 21 -14.91 -16.22 -20.59
CA SER A 21 -16.22 -15.58 -20.84
C SER A 21 -16.94 -16.09 -22.09
N MET A 22 -16.21 -16.63 -23.08
CA MET A 22 -16.82 -17.20 -24.29
C MET A 22 -17.56 -18.51 -23.98
N GLU A 23 -16.98 -19.35 -23.13
CA GLU A 23 -17.58 -20.59 -22.63
C GLU A 23 -18.83 -20.29 -21.79
N VAL A 24 -18.77 -19.25 -20.94
CA VAL A 24 -19.93 -18.75 -20.20
C VAL A 24 -21.04 -18.30 -21.16
N SER A 25 -20.69 -17.59 -22.24
CA SER A 25 -21.67 -17.20 -23.25
C SER A 25 -22.32 -18.38 -23.93
N SER A 26 -21.56 -19.40 -24.33
CA SER A 26 -22.12 -20.62 -24.93
C SER A 26 -23.07 -21.32 -23.96
N ALA A 27 -22.69 -21.43 -22.69
CA ALA A 27 -23.55 -22.00 -21.65
C ALA A 27 -24.86 -21.20 -21.47
N PHE A 28 -24.84 -19.87 -21.60
CA PHE A 28 -26.07 -19.06 -21.56
C PHE A 28 -26.98 -19.39 -22.75
N SER A 29 -26.43 -19.47 -23.96
CA SER A 29 -27.23 -19.82 -25.15
C SER A 29 -27.86 -21.22 -25.03
N GLU A 30 -27.14 -22.20 -24.50
CA GLU A 30 -27.66 -23.56 -24.27
C GLU A 30 -28.75 -23.59 -23.19
N ALA A 31 -28.52 -22.92 -22.06
CA ALA A 31 -29.47 -22.87 -20.96
C ALA A 31 -30.76 -22.11 -21.35
N LEU A 32 -30.65 -21.01 -22.08
CA LEU A 32 -31.81 -20.28 -22.60
C LEU A 32 -32.62 -21.13 -23.58
N ALA A 33 -31.96 -21.92 -24.43
CA ALA A 33 -32.62 -22.84 -25.34
C ALA A 33 -33.39 -23.93 -24.60
N LYS A 34 -32.76 -24.53 -23.59
CA LYS A 34 -33.35 -25.57 -22.73
C LYS A 34 -34.64 -25.10 -22.03
N HIS A 35 -34.70 -23.83 -21.62
CA HIS A 35 -35.85 -23.25 -20.94
C HIS A 35 -36.82 -22.50 -21.87
N GLY A 36 -36.59 -22.54 -23.20
CA GLY A 36 -37.47 -21.91 -24.18
C GLY A 36 -37.46 -20.38 -24.16
N LEU A 37 -36.37 -19.76 -23.70
CA LEU A 37 -36.26 -18.30 -23.48
C LEU A 37 -35.51 -17.55 -24.60
N ASN A 38 -35.04 -18.25 -25.64
CA ASN A 38 -34.22 -17.67 -26.72
C ASN A 38 -34.90 -16.54 -27.49
N ASP A 39 -36.23 -16.58 -27.63
CA ASP A 39 -37.00 -15.56 -28.34
C ASP A 39 -37.33 -14.35 -27.44
N GLU A 40 -37.09 -14.46 -26.13
CA GLU A 40 -37.38 -13.43 -25.14
C GLU A 40 -36.12 -12.75 -24.57
N ILE A 41 -34.98 -13.44 -24.60
CA ILE A 41 -33.74 -13.01 -23.95
C ILE A 41 -32.59 -13.03 -24.94
N GLN A 42 -31.91 -11.89 -25.07
CA GLN A 42 -30.76 -11.74 -25.95
C GLN A 42 -29.45 -11.82 -25.18
N VAL A 43 -28.50 -12.63 -25.65
CA VAL A 43 -27.11 -12.62 -25.19
C VAL A 43 -26.31 -11.67 -26.06
N VAL A 44 -25.60 -10.72 -25.45
CA VAL A 44 -24.82 -9.69 -26.14
C VAL A 44 -23.38 -9.73 -25.66
N HIS A 45 -22.43 -9.79 -26.60
CA HIS A 45 -21.01 -9.70 -26.31
C HIS A 45 -20.58 -8.24 -26.28
N THR A 46 -20.19 -7.73 -25.12
CA THR A 46 -19.84 -6.32 -24.96
C THR A 46 -18.34 -6.10 -24.83
N GLY A 47 -17.91 -4.84 -24.96
CA GLY A 47 -16.55 -4.43 -24.61
C GLY A 47 -16.21 -4.60 -23.12
N CYS A 48 -15.00 -4.17 -22.73
CA CYS A 48 -14.55 -4.24 -21.34
C CYS A 48 -15.50 -3.47 -20.39
N LEU A 49 -16.01 -4.13 -19.34
CA LEU A 49 -16.85 -3.52 -18.31
C LEU A 49 -16.06 -2.75 -17.23
N GLY A 50 -14.74 -2.98 -17.13
CA GLY A 50 -13.85 -2.29 -16.18
C GLY A 50 -13.14 -3.24 -15.20
N PRO A 51 -13.86 -4.00 -14.34
CA PRO A 51 -13.23 -4.77 -13.27
C PRO A 51 -12.76 -6.15 -13.79
N CYS A 52 -11.65 -6.16 -14.52
CA CYS A 52 -11.15 -7.37 -15.19
C CYS A 52 -10.72 -8.50 -14.24
N ALA A 53 -10.26 -8.18 -13.02
CA ALA A 53 -9.75 -9.18 -12.07
C ALA A 53 -10.83 -10.08 -11.46
N ILE A 54 -12.10 -9.70 -11.59
CA ILE A 54 -13.25 -10.50 -11.14
C ILE A 54 -14.05 -11.07 -12.32
N GLY A 55 -13.42 -11.13 -13.50
CA GLY A 55 -13.99 -11.75 -14.70
C GLY A 55 -14.15 -13.27 -14.57
N PRO A 56 -15.02 -13.90 -15.38
CA PRO A 56 -16.00 -13.29 -16.28
C PRO A 56 -17.10 -12.52 -15.54
N VAL A 57 -17.45 -11.33 -16.05
CA VAL A 57 -18.54 -10.50 -15.50
C VAL A 57 -19.72 -10.43 -16.45
N VAL A 58 -20.93 -10.41 -15.89
CA VAL A 58 -22.20 -10.38 -16.62
C VAL A 58 -23.12 -9.32 -16.03
N VAL A 59 -23.80 -8.57 -16.88
CA VAL A 59 -24.84 -7.60 -16.48
C VAL A 59 -26.15 -7.96 -17.14
N ILE A 60 -27.23 -7.98 -16.36
CA ILE A 60 -28.57 -8.30 -16.87
C ILE A 60 -29.46 -7.06 -16.79
N TYR A 61 -29.97 -6.63 -17.94
CA TYR A 61 -30.96 -5.55 -18.07
C TYR A 61 -32.37 -6.12 -18.28
N PRO A 62 -33.44 -5.43 -17.82
CA PRO A 62 -33.48 -4.03 -17.36
C PRO A 62 -33.07 -3.80 -15.90
N ASP A 63 -32.96 -4.84 -15.07
CA ASP A 63 -32.69 -4.72 -13.63
C ASP A 63 -31.31 -4.11 -13.31
N ALA A 64 -30.39 -4.11 -14.27
CA ALA A 64 -29.00 -3.67 -14.15
C ALA A 64 -28.25 -4.38 -13.01
N ILE A 65 -28.47 -5.71 -12.87
CA ILE A 65 -27.82 -6.55 -11.87
C ILE A 65 -26.46 -6.99 -12.38
N PHE A 66 -25.44 -6.84 -11.53
CA PHE A 66 -24.05 -7.20 -11.81
C PHE A 66 -23.69 -8.55 -11.18
N TYR A 67 -23.13 -9.44 -11.99
CA TYR A 67 -22.59 -10.73 -11.60
C TYR A 67 -21.09 -10.78 -11.87
N GLN A 68 -20.34 -11.33 -10.91
CA GLN A 68 -18.88 -11.46 -10.96
C GLN A 68 -18.42 -12.91 -10.82
N GLY A 69 -17.26 -13.24 -11.39
CA GLY A 69 -16.64 -14.56 -11.30
C GLY A 69 -17.53 -15.69 -11.81
N VAL A 70 -18.35 -15.42 -12.84
CA VAL A 70 -19.36 -16.37 -13.33
C VAL A 70 -18.66 -17.55 -14.00
N LYS A 71 -18.98 -18.77 -13.56
CA LYS A 71 -18.52 -20.01 -14.21
C LYS A 71 -19.64 -20.62 -15.04
N THR A 72 -19.29 -21.52 -15.94
CA THR A 72 -20.27 -22.28 -16.75
C THR A 72 -21.29 -23.03 -15.87
N THR A 73 -20.87 -23.53 -14.72
CA THR A 73 -21.75 -24.20 -13.72
C THR A 73 -22.76 -23.28 -13.06
N ASP A 74 -22.53 -21.97 -13.06
CA ASP A 74 -23.40 -20.97 -12.43
C ASP A 74 -24.52 -20.50 -13.36
N VAL A 75 -24.38 -20.73 -14.66
CA VAL A 75 -25.29 -20.17 -15.68
C VAL A 75 -26.72 -20.70 -15.53
N GLU A 76 -26.89 -21.99 -15.23
CA GLU A 76 -28.22 -22.58 -15.01
C GLU A 76 -28.94 -21.89 -13.85
N ASP A 77 -28.24 -21.60 -12.75
CA ASP A 77 -28.81 -20.88 -11.59
C ASP A 77 -29.24 -19.46 -12.00
N ILE A 78 -28.44 -18.75 -12.77
CA ILE A 78 -28.78 -17.38 -13.23
C ILE A 78 -30.01 -17.41 -14.14
N VAL A 79 -30.07 -18.36 -15.09
CA VAL A 79 -31.21 -18.48 -16.01
C VAL A 79 -32.50 -18.84 -15.25
N VAL A 80 -32.43 -19.79 -14.32
CA VAL A 80 -33.61 -20.27 -13.59
C VAL A 80 -34.04 -19.30 -12.49
N GLU A 81 -33.13 -18.81 -11.64
CA GLU A 81 -33.51 -17.94 -10.52
C GLU A 81 -33.74 -16.51 -10.97
N HIS A 82 -32.85 -15.92 -11.78
CA HIS A 82 -32.98 -14.53 -12.17
C HIS A 82 -33.89 -14.38 -13.40
N LEU A 83 -33.55 -15.00 -14.53
CA LEU A 83 -34.25 -14.73 -15.79
C LEU A 83 -35.65 -15.34 -15.89
N LEU A 84 -35.90 -16.46 -15.20
CA LEU A 84 -37.21 -17.12 -15.16
C LEU A 84 -38.05 -16.71 -13.94
N LYS A 85 -37.45 -16.63 -12.74
CA LYS A 85 -38.17 -16.36 -11.47
C LYS A 85 -38.01 -14.93 -10.93
N GLY A 86 -37.13 -14.10 -11.50
CA GLY A 86 -36.92 -12.71 -11.09
C GLY A 86 -36.08 -12.51 -9.82
N ARG A 87 -35.34 -13.52 -9.34
CA ARG A 87 -34.52 -13.47 -8.12
C ARG A 87 -33.02 -13.47 -8.44
N PRO A 88 -32.28 -12.40 -8.12
CA PRO A 88 -30.83 -12.38 -8.29
C PRO A 88 -30.10 -13.45 -7.47
N VAL A 89 -29.03 -14.01 -8.04
CA VAL A 89 -28.19 -15.02 -7.39
C VAL A 89 -27.17 -14.34 -6.48
N SER A 90 -27.53 -14.13 -5.21
CA SER A 90 -26.78 -13.32 -4.23
C SER A 90 -25.31 -13.71 -4.03
N ARG A 91 -24.98 -15.01 -4.14
CA ARG A 91 -23.60 -15.51 -4.01
C ARG A 91 -22.65 -15.03 -5.11
N LEU A 92 -23.19 -14.59 -6.25
CA LEU A 92 -22.44 -14.11 -7.43
C LEU A 92 -22.45 -12.58 -7.56
N ASN A 93 -23.18 -11.87 -6.70
CA ASN A 93 -23.22 -10.41 -6.73
C ASN A 93 -21.99 -9.80 -6.05
N PHE A 94 -21.74 -8.52 -6.32
CA PHE A 94 -20.61 -7.79 -5.76
C PHE A 94 -20.70 -7.72 -4.23
N LYS A 95 -19.58 -7.96 -3.56
CA LYS A 95 -19.47 -7.85 -2.10
C LYS A 95 -18.51 -6.72 -1.76
N SER A 96 -19.01 -5.72 -1.04
CA SER A 96 -18.20 -4.59 -0.54
C SER A 96 -17.07 -5.10 0.34
N THR A 97 -15.83 -4.73 0.03
CA THR A 97 -14.65 -5.09 0.84
C THR A 97 -14.64 -4.38 2.19
N THR A 98 -15.26 -3.20 2.29
CA THR A 98 -15.30 -2.41 3.52
C THR A 98 -16.44 -2.82 4.45
N THR A 99 -17.65 -3.06 3.91
CA THR A 99 -18.84 -3.34 4.74
C THR A 99 -19.28 -4.80 4.72
N SER A 100 -18.67 -5.64 3.87
CA SER A 100 -19.10 -7.03 3.61
C SER A 100 -20.54 -7.18 3.11
N GLN A 101 -21.22 -6.08 2.77
CA GLN A 101 -22.57 -6.09 2.22
C GLN A 101 -22.58 -6.56 0.76
N ILE A 102 -23.60 -7.33 0.40
CA ILE A 102 -23.86 -7.76 -0.98
C ILE A 102 -24.64 -6.66 -1.68
N ILE A 103 -24.15 -6.19 -2.83
CA ILE A 103 -24.72 -5.10 -3.61
C ILE A 103 -25.01 -5.62 -5.03
N PRO A 104 -26.27 -5.99 -5.34
CA PRO A 104 -26.62 -6.53 -6.66
C PRO A 104 -26.65 -5.49 -7.78
N ALA A 105 -27.14 -4.28 -7.49
CA ALA A 105 -27.38 -3.25 -8.49
C ALA A 105 -26.07 -2.56 -8.92
N LEU A 106 -25.80 -2.54 -10.23
CA LEU A 106 -24.58 -1.96 -10.80
C LEU A 106 -24.33 -0.51 -10.36
N GLN A 107 -25.40 0.28 -10.25
CA GLN A 107 -25.33 1.72 -9.93
C GLN A 107 -25.01 2.01 -8.45
N GLU A 108 -25.21 1.03 -7.56
CA GLU A 108 -24.92 1.17 -6.13
C GLU A 108 -23.50 0.74 -5.77
N ILE A 109 -22.84 -0.01 -6.66
CA ILE A 109 -21.45 -0.45 -6.48
C ILE A 109 -20.52 0.76 -6.58
N GLY A 110 -19.74 1.02 -5.53
CA GLY A 110 -18.83 2.18 -5.43
C GLY A 110 -17.87 2.31 -6.62
N PHE A 111 -17.36 1.18 -7.13
CA PHE A 111 -16.48 1.14 -8.31
C PHE A 111 -17.10 1.80 -9.55
N PHE A 112 -18.42 1.65 -9.78
CA PHE A 112 -19.10 2.22 -10.94
C PHE A 112 -19.72 3.59 -10.65
N LYS A 113 -20.31 3.77 -9.46
CA LYS A 113 -21.08 4.95 -9.07
C LYS A 113 -20.31 6.26 -9.16
N GLN A 114 -19.01 6.23 -8.86
CA GLN A 114 -18.17 7.42 -8.78
C GLN A 114 -17.45 7.77 -10.09
N GLN A 115 -17.66 6.98 -11.16
CA GLN A 115 -17.01 7.23 -12.45
C GLN A 115 -17.83 8.19 -13.32
N THR A 116 -17.14 9.03 -14.09
CA THR A 116 -17.74 9.87 -15.14
C THR A 116 -17.29 9.35 -16.51
N LYS A 117 -18.10 8.49 -17.13
CA LYS A 117 -17.73 7.85 -18.40
C LYS A 117 -18.04 8.73 -19.62
N ILE A 118 -17.00 9.26 -20.26
CA ILE A 118 -17.06 9.98 -21.56
C ILE A 118 -16.40 9.11 -22.64
N VAL A 119 -15.17 8.70 -22.41
CA VAL A 119 -14.40 7.84 -23.32
C VAL A 119 -14.95 6.42 -23.29
N LEU A 120 -15.22 5.88 -22.11
CA LEU A 120 -15.70 4.50 -21.92
C LEU A 120 -17.24 4.40 -21.96
N ARG A 121 -17.95 5.41 -22.46
CA ARG A 121 -19.42 5.54 -22.41
C ARG A 121 -20.19 4.39 -23.07
N ASN A 122 -19.58 3.71 -24.04
CA ASN A 122 -20.17 2.59 -24.77
C ASN A 122 -19.56 1.24 -24.39
N CYS A 123 -18.39 1.25 -23.74
CA CYS A 123 -17.71 0.03 -23.29
C CYS A 123 -18.58 -0.70 -22.25
N GLY A 124 -18.86 -1.98 -22.51
CA GLY A 124 -19.71 -2.81 -21.67
C GLY A 124 -21.21 -2.62 -21.89
N ILE A 125 -21.63 -1.80 -22.86
CA ILE A 125 -23.04 -1.52 -23.17
C ILE A 125 -23.41 -2.00 -24.58
N ILE A 126 -22.56 -1.76 -25.58
CA ILE A 126 -22.80 -2.16 -26.97
C ILE A 126 -22.02 -3.40 -27.36
N ASP A 127 -22.52 -4.09 -28.40
CA ASP A 127 -21.76 -5.03 -29.21
C ASP A 127 -20.80 -4.25 -30.15
N PRO A 128 -19.47 -4.34 -29.94
CA PRO A 128 -18.51 -3.57 -30.72
C PRO A 128 -18.40 -4.01 -32.18
N THR A 129 -19.03 -5.13 -32.55
CA THR A 129 -19.04 -5.67 -33.92
C THR A 129 -20.28 -5.28 -34.71
N LYS A 130 -21.19 -4.47 -34.13
CA LYS A 130 -22.42 -4.01 -34.77
C LYS A 130 -22.49 -2.48 -34.80
N ILE A 131 -22.29 -1.91 -35.98
CA ILE A 131 -22.34 -0.46 -36.20
C ILE A 131 -23.69 0.16 -35.81
N GLU A 132 -24.80 -0.59 -35.93
CA GLU A 132 -26.15 -0.11 -35.61
C GLU A 132 -26.29 0.27 -34.14
N GLU A 133 -25.63 -0.46 -33.23
CA GLU A 133 -25.68 -0.16 -31.79
C GLU A 133 -24.91 1.13 -31.46
N TYR A 134 -23.80 1.39 -32.17
CA TYR A 134 -23.09 2.66 -32.07
C TYR A 134 -23.95 3.83 -32.58
N ILE A 135 -24.59 3.68 -33.74
CA ILE A 135 -25.50 4.69 -34.31
C ILE A 135 -26.70 4.95 -33.38
N ALA A 136 -27.28 3.90 -32.79
CA ALA A 136 -28.38 4.02 -31.83
C ALA A 136 -28.01 4.81 -30.56
N ARG A 137 -26.70 4.94 -30.27
CA ARG A 137 -26.15 5.74 -29.17
C ARG A 137 -25.46 7.02 -29.67
N ASP A 138 -26.10 7.67 -30.63
CA ASP A 138 -25.68 8.94 -31.24
C ASP A 138 -24.39 8.89 -32.09
N GLY A 139 -23.89 7.68 -32.40
CA GLY A 139 -22.73 7.49 -33.26
C GLY A 139 -22.89 8.11 -34.65
N TYR A 140 -21.83 8.71 -35.17
CA TYR A 140 -21.79 9.42 -36.46
C TYR A 140 -22.66 10.69 -36.56
N GLN A 141 -23.42 11.07 -35.52
CA GLN A 141 -24.14 12.34 -35.50
C GLN A 141 -23.19 13.53 -35.49
N SER A 142 -22.04 13.42 -34.82
CA SER A 142 -21.03 14.47 -34.80
C SER A 142 -20.36 14.62 -36.16
N LEU A 143 -20.06 13.52 -36.83
CA LEU A 143 -19.59 13.56 -38.21
C LEU A 143 -20.61 14.24 -39.14
N ALA A 144 -21.89 13.87 -39.05
CA ALA A 144 -22.94 14.48 -39.85
C ALA A 144 -23.04 16.01 -39.59
N LYS A 145 -23.00 16.43 -38.32
CA LYS A 145 -22.97 17.84 -37.93
C LYS A 145 -21.76 18.58 -38.51
N VAL A 146 -20.57 17.97 -38.43
CA VAL A 146 -19.32 18.56 -38.92
C VAL A 146 -19.37 18.78 -40.43
N LEU A 147 -19.74 17.76 -41.20
CA LEU A 147 -19.72 17.84 -42.66
C LEU A 147 -20.83 18.73 -43.24
N THR A 148 -21.95 18.93 -42.52
CA THR A 148 -23.10 19.69 -43.05
C THR A 148 -23.25 21.10 -42.47
N LYS A 149 -22.73 21.36 -41.26
CA LYS A 149 -22.96 22.63 -40.53
C LYS A 149 -21.69 23.35 -40.10
N MET A 150 -20.51 22.75 -40.22
CA MET A 150 -19.25 23.34 -39.75
C MET A 150 -18.22 23.44 -40.86
N THR A 151 -17.49 24.55 -40.88
CA THR A 151 -16.27 24.67 -41.68
C THR A 151 -15.09 23.98 -40.98
N PRO A 152 -14.04 23.56 -41.71
CA PRO A 152 -12.86 22.97 -41.09
C PRO A 152 -12.23 23.84 -39.99
N GLN A 153 -12.24 25.17 -40.16
CA GLN A 153 -11.76 26.11 -39.14
C GLN A 153 -12.62 26.09 -37.87
N GLN A 154 -13.96 26.05 -38.01
CA GLN A 154 -14.86 25.98 -36.86
C GLN A 154 -14.65 24.70 -36.03
N VAL A 155 -14.35 23.56 -36.69
CA VAL A 155 -14.03 22.32 -35.99
C VAL A 155 -12.76 22.48 -35.14
N VAL A 156 -11.70 23.06 -35.70
CA VAL A 156 -10.45 23.32 -34.97
C VAL A 156 -10.68 24.25 -33.79
N GLU A 157 -11.44 25.34 -33.98
CA GLU A 157 -11.77 26.26 -32.89
C GLU A 157 -12.62 25.62 -31.80
N GLU A 158 -13.57 24.74 -32.13
CA GLU A 158 -14.37 24.02 -31.14
C GLU A 158 -13.50 23.08 -30.29
N VAL A 159 -12.61 22.31 -30.92
CA VAL A 159 -11.64 21.45 -30.21
C VAL A 159 -10.69 22.28 -29.35
N LYS A 160 -10.23 23.44 -29.85
CA LYS A 160 -9.37 24.37 -29.11
C LYS A 160 -10.09 24.97 -27.90
N LYS A 161 -11.35 25.39 -28.08
CA LYS A 161 -12.21 25.95 -27.02
C LYS A 161 -12.49 24.92 -25.92
N SER A 162 -12.59 23.63 -26.26
CA SER A 162 -12.82 22.56 -25.27
C SER A 162 -11.70 22.44 -24.22
N GLY A 163 -10.49 22.92 -24.55
CA GLY A 163 -9.32 22.74 -23.69
C GLY A 163 -8.80 21.30 -23.63
N LEU A 164 -9.21 20.42 -24.55
CA LEU A 164 -8.71 19.04 -24.62
C LEU A 164 -7.18 19.03 -24.77
N ARG A 165 -6.53 18.28 -23.87
CA ARG A 165 -5.10 18.00 -23.88
C ARG A 165 -4.86 16.56 -24.33
N GLY A 166 -3.76 16.32 -25.04
CA GLY A 166 -3.39 14.98 -25.51
C GLY A 166 -3.27 13.98 -24.36
N ARG A 167 -3.96 12.84 -24.50
CA ARG A 167 -4.11 11.83 -23.45
C ARG A 167 -3.00 10.78 -23.38
N GLY A 168 -2.12 10.72 -24.37
CA GLY A 168 -0.94 9.85 -24.38
C GLY A 168 0.23 10.32 -23.51
N GLY A 169 0.00 11.10 -22.46
CA GLY A 169 1.04 11.50 -21.48
C GLY A 169 1.44 12.97 -21.48
N ALA A 170 1.96 13.50 -22.59
CA ALA A 170 2.57 14.84 -22.61
C ALA A 170 1.59 16.01 -22.36
N GLY A 171 0.28 15.80 -22.52
CA GLY A 171 -0.73 16.82 -22.24
C GLY A 171 -0.65 18.06 -23.14
N PHE A 172 -0.17 17.94 -24.38
CA PHE A 172 -0.14 19.06 -25.33
C PHE A 172 -1.56 19.46 -25.77
N PRO A 173 -1.91 20.76 -25.88
CA PRO A 173 -3.25 21.18 -26.30
C PRO A 173 -3.62 20.69 -27.70
N THR A 174 -4.67 19.87 -27.79
CA THR A 174 -5.04 19.16 -29.03
C THR A 174 -5.48 20.13 -30.13
N GLY A 175 -6.30 21.13 -29.80
CA GLY A 175 -6.76 22.12 -30.78
C GLY A 175 -5.63 22.96 -31.39
N ILE A 176 -4.58 23.28 -30.61
CA ILE A 176 -3.38 23.96 -31.13
C ILE A 176 -2.64 23.04 -32.10
N LYS A 177 -2.51 21.75 -31.78
CA LYS A 177 -1.87 20.78 -32.68
C LYS A 177 -2.60 20.65 -34.02
N TRP A 178 -3.93 20.66 -33.98
CA TRP A 178 -4.79 20.63 -35.16
C TRP A 178 -4.61 21.92 -35.99
N GLU A 179 -4.64 23.08 -35.34
CA GLU A 179 -4.43 24.38 -35.98
C GLU A 179 -3.07 24.48 -36.68
N LEU A 180 -1.99 24.05 -36.01
CA LEU A 180 -0.64 24.05 -36.59
C LEU A 180 -0.56 23.16 -37.84
N THR A 181 -1.16 21.96 -37.79
CA THR A 181 -1.15 21.02 -38.93
C THR A 181 -2.06 21.50 -40.07
N GLN A 182 -3.18 22.14 -39.74
CA GLN A 182 -4.08 22.76 -40.72
C GLN A 182 -3.40 23.91 -41.46
N LYS A 183 -2.63 24.76 -40.76
CA LYS A 183 -1.91 25.89 -41.36
C LYS A 183 -0.60 25.50 -42.06
N ALA A 184 -0.08 24.30 -41.80
CA ALA A 184 1.17 23.84 -42.41
C ALA A 184 1.03 23.73 -43.94
N PRO A 185 2.05 24.20 -44.70
CA PRO A 185 2.02 24.16 -46.17
C PRO A 185 2.20 22.71 -46.68
N GLY A 186 1.47 22.36 -47.74
CA GLY A 186 1.60 21.08 -48.44
C GLY A 186 0.26 20.53 -48.94
N ASP A 187 0.30 19.89 -50.10
CA ASP A 187 -0.90 19.40 -50.81
C ASP A 187 -1.44 18.08 -50.23
N LYS A 188 -0.64 17.40 -49.41
CA LYS A 188 -0.97 16.12 -48.78
C LYS A 188 -0.66 16.19 -47.29
N LYS A 189 -1.61 15.74 -46.49
CA LYS A 189 -1.50 15.66 -45.03
C LYS A 189 -2.01 14.32 -44.52
N TYR A 190 -1.57 13.89 -43.35
CA TYR A 190 -1.95 12.61 -42.76
C TYR A 190 -2.54 12.75 -41.36
N VAL A 191 -3.51 11.90 -41.04
CA VAL A 191 -4.05 11.73 -39.69
C VAL A 191 -3.55 10.40 -39.11
N LEU A 192 -2.94 10.42 -37.94
CA LEU A 192 -2.33 9.24 -37.32
C LEU A 192 -2.95 9.00 -35.94
N CYS A 193 -3.37 7.77 -35.69
CA CYS A 193 -3.78 7.30 -34.37
C CYS A 193 -2.67 6.45 -33.77
N ASN A 194 -2.15 6.89 -32.62
CA ASN A 194 -1.21 6.14 -31.82
C ASN A 194 -1.98 5.24 -30.84
N ALA A 195 -2.00 3.95 -31.14
CA ALA A 195 -2.50 2.87 -30.30
C ALA A 195 -1.37 1.92 -29.85
N ASP A 196 -0.15 2.43 -29.73
CA ASP A 196 1.00 1.72 -29.17
C ASP A 196 1.06 1.94 -27.66
N GLU A 197 0.05 1.40 -26.96
CA GLU A 197 -0.08 1.47 -25.50
C GLU A 197 0.91 0.52 -24.83
N GLY A 198 2.18 0.91 -24.82
CA GLY A 198 3.30 0.09 -24.35
C GLY A 198 3.46 0.04 -22.83
N ASP A 199 2.82 0.93 -22.08
CA ASP A 199 2.99 1.03 -20.63
C ASP A 199 2.49 -0.24 -19.91
N PRO A 200 3.32 -0.94 -19.12
CA PRO A 200 2.91 -2.07 -18.29
C PRO A 200 1.72 -1.70 -17.40
N GLY A 201 0.67 -2.53 -17.49
CA GLY A 201 -0.57 -2.34 -16.73
C GLY A 201 -1.54 -1.31 -17.34
N ALA A 202 -1.19 -0.61 -18.42
CA ALA A 202 -2.13 0.23 -19.17
C ALA A 202 -2.91 -0.60 -20.20
N PHE A 203 -4.23 -0.38 -20.28
CA PHE A 203 -5.12 -1.05 -21.23
C PHE A 203 -6.39 -0.24 -21.53
N MET A 204 -6.33 1.09 -21.39
CA MET A 204 -7.44 1.98 -21.72
C MET A 204 -7.65 2.07 -23.22
N ASP A 205 -6.58 2.26 -23.98
CA ASP A 205 -6.66 2.39 -25.44
C ASP A 205 -7.13 1.07 -26.03
N ARG A 206 -6.58 -0.05 -25.53
CA ARG A 206 -7.07 -1.39 -25.87
C ARG A 206 -8.58 -1.51 -25.67
N SER A 207 -9.07 -1.10 -24.51
CA SER A 207 -10.48 -1.27 -24.15
C SER A 207 -11.41 -0.42 -25.02
N VAL A 208 -10.97 0.77 -25.45
CA VAL A 208 -11.70 1.60 -26.41
C VAL A 208 -11.70 0.95 -27.79
N LEU A 209 -10.56 0.46 -28.28
CA LEU A 209 -10.50 -0.19 -29.61
C LEU A 209 -11.27 -1.51 -29.65
N GLU A 210 -11.27 -2.26 -28.55
CA GLU A 210 -12.04 -3.50 -28.43
C GLU A 210 -13.54 -3.22 -28.20
N GLY A 211 -13.90 -2.16 -27.48
CA GLY A 211 -15.28 -1.94 -27.01
C GLY A 211 -16.08 -0.86 -27.74
N ASP A 212 -15.41 0.11 -28.37
CA ASP A 212 -16.01 1.23 -29.11
C ASP A 212 -15.10 1.72 -30.27
N PRO A 213 -14.75 0.84 -31.23
CA PRO A 213 -13.83 1.19 -32.32
C PRO A 213 -14.38 2.32 -33.22
N HIS A 214 -15.69 2.38 -33.41
CA HIS A 214 -16.34 3.40 -34.24
C HIS A 214 -16.14 4.82 -33.69
N SER A 215 -16.07 5.01 -32.37
CA SER A 215 -15.79 6.33 -31.81
C SER A 215 -14.42 6.88 -32.20
N VAL A 216 -13.43 6.02 -32.44
CA VAL A 216 -12.09 6.42 -32.89
C VAL A 216 -12.11 6.71 -34.40
N ILE A 217 -12.77 5.85 -35.18
CA ILE A 217 -12.93 6.03 -36.62
C ILE A 217 -13.64 7.34 -36.94
N GLU A 218 -14.78 7.62 -36.29
CA GLU A 218 -15.54 8.86 -36.44
C GLU A 218 -14.66 10.09 -36.16
N ALA A 219 -13.90 10.05 -35.08
CA ALA A 219 -13.01 11.14 -34.68
C ALA A 219 -11.88 11.38 -35.69
N MET A 220 -11.31 10.32 -36.27
CA MET A 220 -10.27 10.45 -37.29
C MET A 220 -10.81 11.03 -38.59
N ILE A 221 -12.05 10.70 -38.99
CA ILE A 221 -12.71 11.31 -40.14
C ILE A 221 -12.92 12.82 -39.90
N ILE A 222 -13.41 13.19 -38.71
CA ILE A 222 -13.57 14.60 -38.31
C ILE A 222 -12.22 15.34 -38.35
N ALA A 223 -11.15 14.71 -37.84
CA ALA A 223 -9.80 15.28 -37.89
C ALA A 223 -9.29 15.45 -39.33
N GLY A 224 -9.54 14.46 -40.20
CA GLY A 224 -9.21 14.51 -41.62
C GLY A 224 -9.87 15.70 -42.31
N TYR A 225 -11.18 15.89 -42.08
CA TYR A 225 -11.92 17.04 -42.59
C TYR A 225 -11.36 18.36 -42.07
N ALA A 226 -11.07 18.44 -40.77
CA ALA A 226 -10.56 19.66 -40.14
C ALA A 226 -9.20 20.10 -40.70
N ILE A 227 -8.26 19.19 -40.93
CA ILE A 227 -6.91 19.56 -41.42
C ILE A 227 -6.76 19.55 -42.94
N GLY A 228 -7.72 18.97 -43.66
CA GLY A 228 -7.66 18.75 -45.10
C GLY A 228 -6.82 17.53 -45.48
N SER A 229 -7.01 16.42 -44.78
CA SER A 229 -6.39 15.13 -45.08
C SER A 229 -7.45 14.15 -45.62
N ASP A 230 -7.04 13.31 -46.55
CA ASP A 230 -7.83 12.25 -47.19
C ASP A 230 -7.34 10.84 -46.79
N GLN A 231 -6.32 10.73 -45.93
CA GLN A 231 -5.72 9.46 -45.54
C GLN A 231 -5.32 9.47 -44.07
N GLY A 232 -5.72 8.43 -43.35
CA GLY A 232 -5.23 8.16 -42.01
C GLY A 232 -4.64 6.76 -41.80
N TYR A 233 -3.90 6.63 -40.70
CA TYR A 233 -3.29 5.38 -40.27
C TYR A 233 -3.53 5.16 -38.77
N ILE A 234 -3.95 3.96 -38.40
CA ILE A 234 -4.03 3.52 -37.01
C ILE A 234 -2.84 2.60 -36.75
N TYR A 235 -1.89 3.04 -35.92
CA TYR A 235 -0.75 2.22 -35.54
C TYR A 235 -1.10 1.44 -34.27
N VAL A 236 -1.31 0.14 -34.40
CA VAL A 236 -1.72 -0.75 -33.30
C VAL A 236 -0.59 -1.70 -32.97
N ARG A 237 -0.27 -1.85 -31.68
CA ARG A 237 0.75 -2.81 -31.25
C ARG A 237 0.40 -4.26 -31.60
N ALA A 238 1.40 -5.09 -31.84
CA ALA A 238 1.20 -6.48 -32.29
C ALA A 238 0.50 -7.36 -31.25
N GLU A 239 0.60 -6.98 -29.97
CA GLU A 239 0.06 -7.71 -28.82
C GLU A 239 -1.45 -7.54 -28.65
N TYR A 240 -2.13 -6.74 -29.48
CA TYR A 240 -3.58 -6.50 -29.43
C TYR A 240 -4.33 -7.10 -30.64
N PRO A 241 -4.32 -8.43 -30.84
CA PRO A 241 -4.95 -9.06 -32.00
C PRO A 241 -6.46 -8.83 -32.06
N LEU A 242 -7.15 -8.87 -30.92
CA LEU A 242 -8.60 -8.65 -30.83
C LEU A 242 -9.00 -7.22 -31.23
N ALA A 243 -8.19 -6.22 -30.85
CA ALA A 243 -8.42 -4.84 -31.25
C ALA A 243 -8.28 -4.68 -32.78
N VAL A 244 -7.27 -5.32 -33.39
CA VAL A 244 -7.07 -5.31 -34.84
C VAL A 244 -8.24 -5.97 -35.56
N GLU A 245 -8.72 -7.12 -35.07
CA GLU A 245 -9.89 -7.81 -35.62
C GLU A 245 -11.13 -6.90 -35.62
N ARG A 246 -11.49 -6.34 -34.45
CA ARG A 246 -12.67 -5.48 -34.31
C ARG A 246 -12.56 -4.18 -35.10
N LEU A 247 -11.37 -3.59 -35.18
CA LEU A 247 -11.13 -2.42 -36.03
C LEU A 247 -11.33 -2.73 -37.52
N ASN A 248 -10.87 -3.89 -38.01
CA ASN A 248 -11.11 -4.28 -39.41
C ASN A 248 -12.60 -4.43 -39.70
N ILE A 249 -13.36 -5.05 -38.79
CA ILE A 249 -14.82 -5.17 -38.90
C ILE A 249 -15.46 -3.76 -38.97
N ALA A 250 -15.12 -2.89 -38.01
CA ALA A 250 -15.67 -1.54 -37.93
C ALA A 250 -15.32 -0.67 -39.15
N ILE A 251 -14.09 -0.76 -39.68
CA ILE A 251 -13.68 -0.08 -40.91
C ILE A 251 -14.47 -0.61 -42.11
N GLY A 252 -14.67 -1.93 -42.21
CA GLY A 252 -15.49 -2.56 -43.25
C GLY A 252 -16.92 -2.03 -43.24
N GLN A 253 -17.58 -2.07 -42.09
CA GLN A 253 -18.95 -1.58 -41.90
C GLN A 253 -19.09 -0.09 -42.23
N ALA A 254 -18.13 0.74 -41.80
CA ALA A 254 -18.14 2.17 -42.11
C ALA A 254 -17.99 2.44 -43.62
N LYS A 255 -17.20 1.64 -44.34
CA LYS A 255 -17.08 1.73 -45.81
C LYS A 255 -18.37 1.31 -46.51
N GLU A 256 -18.99 0.21 -46.07
CA GLU A 256 -20.24 -0.31 -46.65
C GLU A 256 -21.40 0.68 -46.52
N LEU A 257 -21.50 1.39 -45.38
CA LEU A 257 -22.52 2.42 -45.17
C LEU A 257 -22.17 3.80 -45.76
N GLY A 258 -21.04 3.95 -46.47
CA GLY A 258 -20.61 5.23 -47.06
C GLY A 258 -20.21 6.29 -46.03
N LEU A 259 -19.82 5.86 -44.82
CA LEU A 259 -19.32 6.70 -43.73
C LEU A 259 -17.79 6.88 -43.77
N LEU A 260 -17.09 6.02 -44.52
CA LEU A 260 -15.65 6.07 -44.76
C LEU A 260 -15.36 5.79 -46.25
N GLY A 261 -14.27 6.32 -46.79
CA GLY A 261 -13.86 6.14 -48.18
C GLY A 261 -14.15 7.38 -49.03
N LYS A 262 -14.82 7.19 -50.17
CA LYS A 262 -15.09 8.29 -51.13
C LYS A 262 -16.48 8.88 -50.91
N ASN A 263 -16.58 10.20 -51.08
CA ASN A 263 -17.81 10.98 -51.05
C ASN A 263 -18.65 10.70 -49.78
N ILE A 264 -18.01 10.82 -48.61
CA ILE A 264 -18.60 10.49 -47.32
C ILE A 264 -19.90 11.29 -47.12
N MET A 265 -20.99 10.59 -46.84
CA MET A 265 -22.35 11.15 -46.70
C MET A 265 -22.81 12.03 -47.89
N GLY A 266 -22.24 11.84 -49.09
CA GLY A 266 -22.59 12.64 -50.27
C GLY A 266 -22.04 14.08 -50.27
N THR A 267 -21.07 14.40 -49.41
CA THR A 267 -20.58 15.77 -49.18
C THR A 267 -19.39 16.17 -50.06
N GLY A 268 -18.86 15.26 -50.87
CA GLY A 268 -17.65 15.44 -51.67
C GLY A 268 -16.34 15.24 -50.91
N PHE A 269 -16.38 15.10 -49.59
CA PHE A 269 -15.20 14.80 -48.76
C PHE A 269 -14.81 13.32 -48.86
N ASN A 270 -13.50 13.05 -48.95
CA ASN A 270 -12.93 11.70 -49.02
C ASN A 270 -11.97 11.49 -47.86
N PHE A 271 -12.04 10.34 -47.20
CA PHE A 271 -11.08 9.95 -46.18
C PHE A 271 -11.02 8.43 -46.05
N ASP A 272 -9.83 7.85 -46.12
CA ASP A 272 -9.62 6.41 -45.94
C ASP A 272 -8.70 6.11 -44.75
N LEU A 273 -8.80 4.89 -44.19
CA LEU A 273 -8.03 4.42 -43.05
C LEU A 273 -7.33 3.10 -43.35
N GLU A 274 -6.07 3.01 -42.93
CA GLU A 274 -5.30 1.77 -42.91
C GLU A 274 -4.82 1.45 -41.49
N ILE A 275 -4.79 0.16 -41.15
CA ILE A 275 -4.18 -0.32 -39.90
C ILE A 275 -2.71 -0.68 -40.18
N ARG A 276 -1.81 -0.21 -39.33
CA ARG A 276 -0.39 -0.59 -39.32
C ARG A 276 -0.09 -1.30 -38.01
N MET A 277 0.36 -2.54 -38.11
CA MET A 277 0.74 -3.31 -36.93
C MET A 277 2.18 -2.98 -36.52
N GLY A 278 2.39 -2.77 -35.23
CA GLY A 278 3.70 -2.60 -34.63
C GLY A 278 4.52 -3.89 -34.60
N SER A 279 5.70 -3.83 -33.99
CA SER A 279 6.62 -4.98 -33.88
C SER A 279 7.18 -5.17 -32.48
N GLY A 280 6.41 -4.78 -31.45
CA GLY A 280 6.73 -5.01 -30.04
C GLY A 280 7.85 -4.13 -29.47
N ALA A 281 7.94 -2.86 -29.89
CA ALA A 281 8.94 -1.93 -29.37
C ALA A 281 8.27 -0.74 -28.68
N PHE A 282 8.43 -0.60 -27.36
CA PHE A 282 7.78 0.45 -26.56
C PHE A 282 8.09 1.87 -27.05
N VAL A 283 9.33 2.08 -27.53
CA VAL A 283 9.76 3.38 -28.06
C VAL A 283 8.96 3.84 -29.28
N CYS A 284 8.29 2.93 -30.00
CA CYS A 284 7.39 3.27 -31.09
C CYS A 284 6.13 4.02 -30.63
N GLY A 285 5.84 4.09 -29.33
CA GLY A 285 4.86 5.00 -28.77
C GLY A 285 5.28 6.48 -28.86
N GLU A 286 6.57 6.76 -29.07
CA GLU A 286 7.05 8.12 -29.35
C GLU A 286 6.65 8.56 -30.75
N GLU A 287 6.08 9.77 -30.87
CA GLU A 287 5.45 10.28 -32.09
C GLU A 287 6.30 10.11 -33.37
N THR A 288 7.60 10.41 -33.31
CA THR A 288 8.47 10.34 -34.50
C THR A 288 9.01 8.93 -34.75
N ALA A 289 9.21 8.14 -33.69
CA ALA A 289 9.55 6.72 -33.82
C ALA A 289 8.41 5.93 -34.47
N LEU A 290 7.16 6.21 -34.08
CA LEU A 290 5.95 5.65 -34.67
C LEU A 290 5.91 5.90 -36.18
N MET A 291 6.11 7.15 -36.60
CA MET A 291 6.11 7.52 -38.02
C MET A 291 7.22 6.79 -38.79
N ARG A 292 8.41 6.61 -38.19
CA ARG A 292 9.48 5.82 -38.82
C ARG A 292 9.09 4.35 -38.98
N SER A 293 8.40 3.79 -37.99
CA SER A 293 7.91 2.41 -38.08
C SER A 293 6.88 2.27 -39.21
N ILE A 294 5.96 3.23 -39.37
CA ILE A 294 5.02 3.26 -40.52
C ILE A 294 5.78 3.35 -41.85
N GLU A 295 6.87 4.12 -41.91
CA GLU A 295 7.75 4.22 -43.08
C GLU A 295 8.57 2.95 -43.37
N GLY A 296 8.43 1.88 -42.57
CA GLY A 296 9.21 0.64 -42.71
C GLY A 296 10.66 0.76 -42.23
N LYS A 297 10.98 1.77 -41.41
CA LYS A 297 12.30 1.99 -40.82
C LYS A 297 12.32 1.58 -39.35
N ARG A 298 13.51 1.48 -38.76
CA ARG A 298 13.68 1.32 -37.31
C ARG A 298 13.03 2.48 -36.55
N GLY A 299 12.30 2.15 -35.47
CA GLY A 299 11.57 3.09 -34.59
C GLY A 299 12.48 3.94 -33.69
N GLU A 300 13.31 4.78 -34.30
CA GLU A 300 14.21 5.68 -33.57
C GLU A 300 13.71 7.13 -33.63
N PRO A 301 13.55 7.82 -32.49
CA PRO A 301 13.11 9.21 -32.48
C PRO A 301 13.97 10.15 -33.34
N ARG A 302 13.32 11.14 -33.95
CA ARG A 302 13.96 12.20 -34.75
C ARG A 302 14.24 13.43 -33.88
N PRO A 303 15.36 14.15 -34.10
CA PRO A 303 15.57 15.46 -33.48
C PRO A 303 14.43 16.42 -33.86
N ARG A 304 14.02 17.25 -32.91
CA ARG A 304 13.03 18.33 -33.12
C ARG A 304 13.72 19.66 -32.82
N PRO A 305 13.59 20.70 -33.67
CA PRO A 305 12.82 20.75 -34.93
C PRO A 305 13.43 19.93 -36.09
N PRO A 306 12.65 19.62 -37.17
CA PRO A 306 11.26 20.02 -37.41
C PRO A 306 10.22 19.18 -36.65
N PHE A 307 9.07 19.80 -36.31
CA PHE A 307 7.95 19.11 -35.65
C PHE A 307 7.06 18.36 -36.65
N PRO A 308 6.40 17.25 -36.25
CA PRO A 308 5.57 16.44 -37.15
C PRO A 308 4.37 17.17 -37.78
N ALA A 309 3.82 18.18 -37.09
CA ALA A 309 2.77 19.04 -37.63
C ALA A 309 3.19 19.75 -38.93
N TYR A 310 4.50 19.93 -39.16
CA TYR A 310 5.05 20.50 -40.40
C TYR A 310 5.68 19.42 -41.29
N LYS A 311 6.52 18.55 -40.71
CA LYS A 311 7.22 17.46 -41.41
C LYS A 311 7.22 16.19 -40.58
N GLY A 312 6.18 15.37 -40.74
CA GLY A 312 5.99 14.11 -40.05
C GLY A 312 6.21 12.90 -40.95
N LEU A 313 5.13 12.15 -41.19
CA LEU A 313 5.12 10.94 -42.01
C LEU A 313 5.44 11.28 -43.47
N TRP A 314 6.47 10.63 -44.01
CA TRP A 314 7.00 10.92 -45.36
C TRP A 314 7.27 12.41 -45.61
N GLU A 315 7.71 13.11 -44.56
CA GLU A 315 8.01 14.55 -44.56
C GLU A 315 6.81 15.46 -44.88
N LYS A 316 5.58 14.95 -44.76
CA LYS A 316 4.35 15.72 -44.92
C LYS A 316 3.76 16.16 -43.58
N PRO A 317 2.98 17.25 -43.52
CA PRO A 317 2.25 17.64 -42.31
C PRO A 317 1.42 16.47 -41.79
N SER A 318 1.65 16.07 -40.54
CA SER A 318 1.03 14.89 -39.95
C SER A 318 0.46 15.21 -38.58
N LEU A 319 -0.83 14.95 -38.41
CA LEU A 319 -1.53 15.10 -37.15
C LEU A 319 -1.56 13.75 -36.44
N LEU A 320 -0.77 13.60 -35.37
CA LEU A 320 -0.81 12.40 -34.53
C LEU A 320 -1.56 12.66 -33.22
N ASN A 321 -2.55 11.83 -32.89
CA ASN A 321 -3.19 11.82 -31.57
C ASN A 321 -3.33 10.39 -31.03
N ASN A 322 -3.47 10.27 -29.72
CA ASN A 322 -3.69 8.99 -29.03
C ASN A 322 -5.18 8.58 -29.09
N VAL A 323 -5.47 7.28 -28.94
CA VAL A 323 -6.83 6.69 -28.99
C VAL A 323 -7.80 7.41 -28.05
N GLU A 324 -7.47 7.54 -26.76
CA GLU A 324 -8.31 8.24 -25.78
C GLU A 324 -8.56 9.72 -26.18
N THR A 325 -7.58 10.36 -26.83
CA THR A 325 -7.76 11.73 -27.34
C THR A 325 -8.80 11.79 -28.45
N TYR A 326 -8.77 10.84 -29.39
CA TYR A 326 -9.76 10.74 -30.45
C TYR A 326 -11.15 10.41 -29.93
N ALA A 327 -11.27 9.47 -28.99
CA ALA A 327 -12.56 9.05 -28.42
C ALA A 327 -13.35 10.20 -27.73
N ASN A 328 -12.66 11.28 -27.32
CA ASN A 328 -13.31 12.48 -26.79
C ASN A 328 -13.94 13.39 -27.88
N ILE A 329 -13.39 13.39 -29.10
CA ILE A 329 -13.75 14.36 -30.15
C ILE A 329 -15.24 14.30 -30.53
N PRO A 330 -15.85 13.13 -30.82
CA PRO A 330 -17.24 13.09 -31.22
C PRO A 330 -18.16 13.65 -30.13
N VAL A 331 -17.90 13.35 -28.86
CA VAL A 331 -18.72 13.83 -27.75
C VAL A 331 -18.59 15.34 -27.55
N ILE A 332 -17.37 15.88 -27.67
CA ILE A 332 -17.10 17.33 -27.60
C ILE A 332 -17.89 18.05 -28.70
N ILE A 333 -17.86 17.55 -29.93
CA ILE A 333 -18.58 18.16 -31.05
C ILE A 333 -20.10 18.08 -30.85
N LEU A 334 -20.60 16.97 -30.31
CA LEU A 334 -22.03 16.77 -30.11
C LEU A 334 -22.60 17.72 -29.04
N LYS A 335 -21.98 17.69 -27.85
CA LYS A 335 -22.46 18.41 -26.64
C LYS A 335 -21.91 19.84 -26.53
N GLY A 336 -20.87 20.17 -27.28
CA GLY A 336 -20.21 21.47 -27.29
C GLY A 336 -18.99 21.55 -26.36
N ALA A 337 -18.06 22.44 -26.72
CA ALA A 337 -16.82 22.70 -26.01
C ALA A 337 -17.02 23.18 -24.57
N ASP A 338 -18.03 24.02 -24.32
CA ASP A 338 -18.31 24.58 -22.99
C ASP A 338 -18.74 23.49 -22.00
N TRP A 339 -19.51 22.50 -22.47
CA TRP A 339 -19.88 21.35 -21.66
C TRP A 339 -18.64 20.56 -21.22
N PHE A 340 -17.72 20.26 -22.16
CA PHE A 340 -16.50 19.53 -21.84
C PHE A 340 -15.57 20.34 -20.91
N ALA A 341 -15.45 21.65 -21.13
CA ALA A 341 -14.62 22.54 -20.33
C ALA A 341 -15.15 22.79 -18.90
N SER A 342 -16.43 22.47 -18.65
CA SER A 342 -17.04 22.49 -17.31
C SER A 342 -16.60 21.32 -16.43
N ILE A 343 -16.01 20.28 -17.02
CA ILE A 343 -15.53 19.08 -16.33
C ILE A 343 -14.02 19.20 -16.13
N GLY A 344 -13.52 18.80 -14.96
CA GLY A 344 -12.10 18.83 -14.60
C GLY A 344 -11.67 20.12 -13.89
N THR A 345 -10.38 20.45 -13.93
CA THR A 345 -9.82 21.62 -13.24
C THR A 345 -9.84 22.88 -14.10
N ALA A 346 -9.37 24.02 -13.58
CA ALA A 346 -9.26 25.26 -14.35
C ALA A 346 -8.32 25.11 -15.57
N LYS A 347 -7.20 24.39 -15.42
CA LYS A 347 -6.15 24.23 -16.46
C LYS A 347 -6.27 22.92 -17.24
N SER A 348 -6.91 21.90 -16.68
CA SER A 348 -6.95 20.56 -17.24
C SER A 348 -8.39 20.04 -17.33
N LYS A 349 -8.94 20.07 -18.54
CA LYS A 349 -10.36 19.85 -18.82
C LYS A 349 -10.70 18.39 -19.15
N GLY A 350 -11.95 18.02 -18.89
CA GLY A 350 -12.53 16.72 -19.19
C GLY A 350 -12.19 15.63 -18.18
N THR A 351 -12.34 14.39 -18.64
CA THR A 351 -12.03 13.17 -17.89
C THR A 351 -10.69 12.57 -18.32
N LYS A 352 -10.18 11.66 -17.49
CA LYS A 352 -9.04 10.80 -17.78
C LYS A 352 -9.39 9.37 -17.36
N VAL A 353 -9.06 8.41 -18.21
CA VAL A 353 -9.14 6.98 -17.84
C VAL A 353 -7.86 6.60 -17.11
N PHE A 354 -7.98 5.82 -16.04
CA PHE A 354 -6.86 5.18 -15.36
C PHE A 354 -7.01 3.66 -15.35
N ALA A 355 -5.90 2.96 -15.55
CA ALA A 355 -5.79 1.54 -15.27
C ALA A 355 -5.27 1.36 -13.84
N LEU A 356 -6.20 1.10 -12.91
CA LEU A 356 -5.94 0.93 -11.50
C LEU A 356 -5.51 -0.52 -11.21
N ALA A 357 -4.27 -0.67 -10.75
CA ALA A 357 -3.65 -1.98 -10.49
C ALA A 357 -2.77 -1.95 -9.22
N GLY A 358 -2.17 -3.10 -8.89
CA GLY A 358 -1.29 -3.24 -7.72
C GLY A 358 -2.03 -3.66 -6.45
N ALA A 359 -1.59 -3.17 -5.30
CA ALA A 359 -2.14 -3.49 -3.98
C ALA A 359 -3.45 -2.73 -3.70
N VAL A 360 -4.49 -3.02 -4.47
CA VAL A 360 -5.83 -2.41 -4.36
C VAL A 360 -6.92 -3.47 -4.52
N ASN A 361 -8.01 -3.36 -3.76
CA ASN A 361 -9.07 -4.39 -3.72
C ASN A 361 -9.83 -4.52 -5.05
N ASN A 362 -10.16 -3.40 -5.69
CA ASN A 362 -10.90 -3.34 -6.94
C ASN A 362 -9.98 -2.82 -8.06
N THR A 363 -9.36 -3.74 -8.81
CA THR A 363 -8.52 -3.39 -9.98
C THR A 363 -9.36 -3.32 -11.26
N GLY A 364 -9.01 -2.39 -12.16
CA GLY A 364 -9.73 -2.24 -13.42
C GLY A 364 -9.54 -0.87 -14.08
N LEU A 365 -10.41 -0.56 -15.04
CA LEU A 365 -10.49 0.78 -15.62
C LEU A 365 -11.42 1.69 -14.81
N VAL A 366 -10.93 2.88 -14.51
CA VAL A 366 -11.67 3.94 -13.82
C VAL A 366 -11.60 5.22 -14.63
N GLU A 367 -12.75 5.74 -15.08
CA GLU A 367 -12.80 7.04 -15.75
C GLU A 367 -13.32 8.12 -14.80
N ILE A 368 -12.48 9.12 -14.54
CA ILE A 368 -12.75 10.16 -13.53
C ILE A 368 -12.53 11.56 -14.11
N PRO A 369 -13.21 12.59 -13.58
CA PRO A 369 -12.86 13.97 -13.86
C PRO A 369 -11.40 14.27 -13.48
N ILE A 370 -10.68 15.02 -14.33
CA ILE A 370 -9.32 15.42 -13.98
C ILE A 370 -9.34 16.31 -12.74
N GLY A 371 -8.46 16.03 -11.77
CA GLY A 371 -8.41 16.73 -10.49
C GLY A 371 -9.08 16.00 -9.33
N THR A 372 -9.73 14.85 -9.56
CA THR A 372 -10.16 13.96 -8.46
C THR A 372 -8.95 13.64 -7.56
N PRO A 373 -9.07 13.73 -6.22
CA PRO A 373 -7.99 13.42 -5.30
C PRO A 373 -7.54 11.96 -5.39
N LEU A 374 -6.23 11.70 -5.30
CA LEU A 374 -5.66 10.36 -5.37
C LEU A 374 -6.28 9.38 -4.34
N GLY A 375 -6.56 9.85 -3.14
CA GLY A 375 -7.14 9.07 -2.06
C GLY A 375 -8.56 8.58 -2.35
N GLU A 376 -9.37 9.38 -3.06
CA GLU A 376 -10.71 8.95 -3.50
C GLU A 376 -10.62 7.82 -4.53
N ILE A 377 -9.68 7.92 -5.48
CA ILE A 377 -9.44 6.87 -6.49
C ILE A 377 -9.06 5.55 -5.80
N ILE A 378 -8.18 5.59 -4.81
CA ILE A 378 -7.66 4.38 -4.15
C ILE A 378 -8.66 3.78 -3.17
N TYR A 379 -9.25 4.59 -2.29
CA TYR A 379 -10.07 4.08 -1.20
C TYR A 379 -11.56 4.00 -1.55
N ASP A 380 -12.09 4.97 -2.29
CA ASP A 380 -13.54 5.03 -2.57
C ASP A 380 -13.89 4.24 -3.84
N ILE A 381 -13.11 4.38 -4.93
CA ILE A 381 -13.28 3.60 -6.16
C ILE A 381 -12.57 2.25 -6.07
N GLY A 382 -11.29 2.27 -5.70
CA GLY A 382 -10.44 1.07 -5.56
C GLY A 382 -10.76 0.19 -4.36
N GLY A 383 -11.57 0.65 -3.41
CA GLY A 383 -11.96 -0.12 -2.22
C GLY A 383 -10.84 -0.33 -1.21
N GLY A 384 -9.76 0.47 -1.28
CA GLY A 384 -8.64 0.45 -0.34
C GLY A 384 -7.62 -0.67 -0.57
N ILE A 385 -6.71 -0.83 0.39
CA ILE A 385 -5.59 -1.77 0.30
C ILE A 385 -6.01 -3.18 0.79
N PRO A 386 -5.65 -4.26 0.07
CA PRO A 386 -5.97 -5.62 0.47
C PRO A 386 -5.48 -5.97 1.87
N ARG A 387 -6.28 -6.78 2.58
CA ARG A 387 -5.98 -7.28 3.94
C ARG A 387 -5.80 -6.19 5.01
N GLY A 388 -6.27 -4.96 4.75
CA GLY A 388 -6.20 -3.87 5.71
C GLY A 388 -4.79 -3.29 5.93
N LYS A 389 -3.86 -3.58 5.02
CA LYS A 389 -2.50 -3.03 5.04
C LYS A 389 -2.48 -1.53 4.77
N GLN A 390 -1.36 -0.89 5.05
CA GLN A 390 -1.22 0.54 4.81
C GLN A 390 -0.79 0.86 3.37
N PHE A 391 -1.34 1.95 2.84
CA PHE A 391 -0.88 2.55 1.60
C PHE A 391 0.52 3.16 1.80
N LYS A 392 1.44 2.82 0.91
CA LYS A 392 2.81 3.34 0.92
C LYS A 392 3.01 4.42 -0.15
N ALA A 393 2.71 4.07 -1.40
CA ALA A 393 2.88 4.95 -2.55
C ALA A 393 1.98 4.54 -3.72
N ALA A 394 1.77 5.45 -4.66
CA ALA A 394 1.23 5.15 -5.98
C ALA A 394 2.23 5.55 -7.05
N GLN A 395 2.55 4.63 -7.97
CA GLN A 395 3.31 4.94 -9.18
C GLN A 395 2.33 5.37 -10.26
N ILE A 396 2.54 6.56 -10.81
CA ILE A 396 1.73 7.12 -11.90
C ILE A 396 2.62 7.59 -13.03
N GLY A 397 2.16 7.34 -14.26
CA GLY A 397 2.87 7.74 -15.48
C GLY A 397 3.67 6.62 -16.15
N GLY A 398 3.33 5.36 -15.87
CA GLY A 398 4.00 4.20 -16.42
C GLY A 398 5.40 3.95 -15.82
N PRO A 399 6.26 3.18 -16.52
CA PRO A 399 7.59 2.81 -16.05
C PRO A 399 8.55 3.98 -15.88
N SER A 400 8.34 5.06 -16.63
CA SER A 400 9.14 6.29 -16.50
C SER A 400 8.47 7.36 -15.63
N GLY A 401 7.39 6.98 -14.94
CA GLY A 401 6.65 7.80 -14.01
C GLY A 401 7.37 8.00 -12.67
N GLY A 402 6.67 8.60 -11.71
CA GLY A 402 7.16 8.83 -10.36
C GLY A 402 6.21 8.32 -9.28
N CYS A 403 6.73 8.20 -8.06
CA CYS A 403 6.00 7.75 -6.89
C CYS A 403 5.38 8.92 -6.10
N ILE A 404 4.11 8.77 -5.75
CA ILE A 404 3.38 9.68 -4.86
C ILE A 404 3.21 9.00 -3.49
N PRO A 405 3.90 9.47 -2.43
CA PRO A 405 3.80 8.88 -1.09
C PRO A 405 2.48 9.23 -0.37
N LYS A 406 2.17 8.47 0.68
CA LYS A 406 0.95 8.61 1.52
C LYS A 406 0.61 10.02 2.01
N GLN A 407 1.61 10.88 2.19
CA GLN A 407 1.40 12.27 2.64
C GLN A 407 0.70 13.16 1.60
N TYR A 408 0.58 12.71 0.35
CA TYR A 408 -0.05 13.43 -0.76
C TYR A 408 -1.33 12.74 -1.27
N LEU A 409 -2.04 11.97 -0.42
CA LEU A 409 -3.30 11.35 -0.83
C LEU A 409 -4.39 12.36 -1.28
N ASN A 410 -4.35 13.61 -0.80
CA ASN A 410 -5.29 14.65 -1.25
C ASN A 410 -4.83 15.37 -2.53
N VAL A 411 -3.70 14.98 -3.14
CA VAL A 411 -3.23 15.68 -4.35
C VAL A 411 -4.28 15.52 -5.46
N PRO A 412 -4.71 16.62 -6.09
CA PRO A 412 -5.58 16.53 -7.26
C PRO A 412 -4.79 15.87 -8.39
N VAL A 413 -5.37 14.84 -9.01
CA VAL A 413 -4.72 14.15 -10.13
C VAL A 413 -4.90 14.98 -11.41
N ASP A 414 -4.05 15.98 -11.57
CA ASP A 414 -3.92 16.82 -12.77
C ASP A 414 -2.45 16.96 -13.22
N TYR A 415 -2.23 17.48 -14.43
CA TYR A 415 -0.89 17.49 -15.03
C TYR A 415 0.13 18.32 -14.23
N GLU A 416 -0.29 19.46 -13.69
CA GLU A 416 0.57 20.40 -12.99
C GLU A 416 0.96 19.87 -11.60
N SER A 417 -0.02 19.42 -10.82
CA SER A 417 0.16 18.92 -9.45
C SER A 417 1.03 17.66 -9.41
N LEU A 418 0.89 16.77 -10.39
CA LEU A 418 1.71 15.57 -10.48
C LEU A 418 3.18 15.90 -10.77
N GLN A 419 3.42 16.88 -11.65
CA GLN A 419 4.77 17.29 -12.04
C GLN A 419 5.58 17.85 -10.86
N GLU A 420 4.94 18.59 -9.95
CA GLU A 420 5.57 19.13 -8.73
C GLU A 420 6.06 18.03 -7.78
N LEU A 421 5.37 16.88 -7.77
CA LEU A 421 5.76 15.70 -7.00
C LEU A 421 6.81 14.84 -7.69
N GLY A 422 7.18 15.17 -8.94
CA GLY A 422 8.12 14.37 -9.73
C GLY A 422 7.49 13.15 -10.37
N ALA A 423 6.16 13.13 -10.47
CA ALA A 423 5.39 12.16 -11.22
C ALA A 423 4.81 12.79 -12.50
N ILE A 424 4.20 11.99 -13.38
CA ILE A 424 3.56 12.47 -14.61
C ILE A 424 2.23 11.75 -14.80
N MET A 425 1.31 12.37 -15.54
CA MET A 425 0.02 11.73 -15.87
C MET A 425 0.23 10.45 -16.70
N GLY A 426 1.14 10.50 -17.67
CA GLY A 426 1.41 9.41 -18.62
C GLY A 426 0.17 8.93 -19.37
N SER A 427 0.20 7.67 -19.81
CA SER A 427 -0.96 7.00 -20.41
C SER A 427 -2.13 6.85 -19.45
N GLY A 428 -1.90 6.88 -18.14
CA GLY A 428 -2.91 6.70 -17.09
C GLY A 428 -2.80 5.35 -16.36
N GLY A 429 -1.69 4.63 -16.48
CA GLY A 429 -1.37 3.54 -15.54
C GLY A 429 -1.19 4.08 -14.11
N LEU A 430 -1.89 3.48 -13.15
CA LEU A 430 -1.85 3.82 -11.72
C LEU A 430 -1.63 2.55 -10.89
N ILE A 431 -0.39 2.34 -10.42
CA ILE A 431 0.01 1.16 -9.64
C ILE A 431 0.07 1.53 -8.16
N VAL A 432 -0.83 0.96 -7.37
CA VAL A 432 -0.90 1.14 -5.91
C VAL A 432 0.08 0.20 -5.22
N MET A 433 0.83 0.70 -4.26
CA MET A 433 1.81 -0.04 -3.47
C MET A 433 1.46 0.02 -1.98
N ASP A 434 1.53 -1.12 -1.30
CA ASP A 434 1.36 -1.25 0.14
C ASP A 434 2.71 -1.17 0.89
N GLU A 435 2.66 -1.25 2.21
CA GLU A 435 3.83 -1.26 3.10
C GLU A 435 4.82 -2.43 2.87
N ASP A 436 4.45 -3.42 2.05
CA ASP A 436 5.30 -4.56 1.71
C ASP A 436 6.13 -4.37 0.44
N THR A 437 5.94 -3.25 -0.27
CA THR A 437 6.73 -2.96 -1.46
C THR A 437 8.09 -2.36 -1.08
N CYS A 438 9.20 -2.87 -1.62
CA CYS A 438 10.50 -2.18 -1.51
C CYS A 438 10.62 -1.10 -2.57
N MET A 439 10.90 0.14 -2.16
CA MET A 439 11.02 1.25 -3.11
C MET A 439 12.33 1.21 -3.91
N VAL A 440 13.37 0.56 -3.39
CA VAL A 440 14.64 0.35 -4.09
C VAL A 440 14.46 -0.68 -5.21
N ASP A 441 13.83 -1.82 -4.92
CA ASP A 441 13.57 -2.87 -5.90
C ASP A 441 12.53 -2.44 -6.95
N MET A 442 11.52 -1.68 -6.55
CA MET A 442 10.57 -1.07 -7.50
C MET A 442 11.29 -0.14 -8.48
N ALA A 443 12.19 0.71 -7.99
CA ALA A 443 12.99 1.58 -8.85
C ALA A 443 13.91 0.78 -9.78
N ARG A 444 14.50 -0.31 -9.29
CA ARG A 444 15.28 -1.26 -10.11
C ARG A 444 14.44 -1.86 -11.22
N PHE A 445 13.25 -2.39 -10.91
CA PHE A 445 12.34 -3.04 -11.85
C PHE A 445 11.94 -2.12 -13.01
N PHE A 446 11.51 -0.90 -12.71
CA PHE A 446 11.12 0.02 -13.78
C PHE A 446 12.32 0.53 -14.59
N LEU A 447 13.48 0.70 -13.95
CA LEU A 447 14.69 1.09 -14.66
C LEU A 447 15.21 -0.02 -15.59
N ASP A 448 15.06 -1.27 -15.19
CA ASP A 448 15.35 -2.47 -16.01
C ASP A 448 14.48 -2.46 -17.27
N PHE A 449 13.17 -2.28 -17.10
CA PHE A 449 12.24 -2.13 -18.24
C PHE A 449 12.64 -0.99 -19.17
N VAL A 450 12.93 0.21 -18.63
CA VAL A 450 13.30 1.36 -19.46
C VAL A 450 14.63 1.16 -20.18
N GLN A 451 15.56 0.40 -19.58
CA GLN A 451 16.83 0.05 -20.20
C GLN A 451 16.62 -0.89 -21.40
N ASP A 452 15.76 -1.89 -21.28
CA ASP A 452 15.42 -2.84 -22.34
C ASP A 452 14.69 -2.16 -23.50
N GLU A 453 13.84 -1.19 -23.20
CA GLU A 453 13.07 -0.43 -24.20
C GLU A 453 13.82 0.74 -24.84
N SER A 454 15.10 0.92 -24.50
CA SER A 454 15.92 1.97 -25.11
C SER A 454 16.16 1.72 -26.60
N CYS A 455 15.82 2.69 -27.46
CA CYS A 455 16.18 2.62 -28.89
C CYS A 455 17.70 2.64 -29.15
N GLY A 456 18.52 2.94 -28.14
CA GLY A 456 19.98 2.92 -28.22
C GLY A 456 20.62 4.16 -28.87
N LYS A 457 19.84 5.16 -29.28
CA LYS A 457 20.34 6.30 -30.07
C LYS A 457 21.18 7.31 -29.27
N CYS A 458 20.73 7.76 -28.11
CA CYS A 458 21.45 8.72 -27.29
C CYS A 458 22.27 8.02 -26.19
N VAL A 459 23.51 8.45 -25.98
CA VAL A 459 24.41 7.89 -24.96
C VAL A 459 23.84 8.02 -23.54
N PRO A 460 23.23 9.16 -23.13
CA PRO A 460 22.68 9.30 -21.78
C PRO A 460 21.59 8.26 -21.47
N CYS A 461 20.68 7.98 -22.41
CA CYS A 461 19.72 6.90 -22.23
C CYS A 461 20.43 5.55 -22.30
N ARG A 462 21.02 5.16 -23.43
CA ARG A 462 21.57 3.80 -23.63
C ARG A 462 22.56 3.33 -22.55
N VAL A 463 23.45 4.23 -22.12
CA VAL A 463 24.55 3.92 -21.19
C VAL A 463 24.26 4.44 -19.79
N GLY A 464 23.68 5.64 -19.68
CA GLY A 464 23.41 6.25 -18.37
C GLY A 464 22.39 5.46 -17.56
N THR A 465 21.27 5.03 -18.15
CA THR A 465 20.28 4.23 -17.41
C THR A 465 20.84 2.87 -17.02
N LYS A 466 21.73 2.28 -17.84
CA LYS A 466 22.46 1.05 -17.48
C LYS A 466 23.34 1.25 -16.25
N ARG A 467 24.08 2.36 -16.16
CA ARG A 467 24.90 2.66 -14.97
C ARG A 467 24.06 2.89 -13.73
N MET A 468 22.91 3.55 -13.86
CA MET A 468 21.96 3.67 -12.76
C MET A 468 21.46 2.28 -12.31
N LEU A 469 21.10 1.41 -13.26
CA LEU A 469 20.58 0.07 -12.98
C LEU A 469 21.61 -0.81 -12.27
N GLU A 470 22.87 -0.76 -12.68
CA GLU A 470 23.98 -1.45 -12.03
C GLU A 470 24.12 -1.01 -10.56
N ILE A 471 24.05 0.29 -10.26
CA ILE A 471 24.13 0.81 -8.89
C ILE A 471 22.92 0.37 -8.06
N VAL A 472 21.69 0.54 -8.56
CA VAL A 472 20.49 0.16 -7.80
C VAL A 472 20.44 -1.36 -7.58
N THR A 473 20.82 -2.17 -8.57
CA THR A 473 20.94 -3.62 -8.43
C THR A 473 21.94 -4.00 -7.35
N ARG A 474 23.11 -3.35 -7.33
CA ARG A 474 24.13 -3.54 -6.31
C ARG A 474 23.59 -3.23 -4.90
N ILE A 475 22.76 -2.20 -4.75
CA ILE A 475 22.08 -1.89 -3.48
C ILE A 475 21.08 -2.99 -3.10
N CYS A 476 20.23 -3.46 -4.03
CA CYS A 476 19.29 -4.56 -3.78
C CYS A 476 19.98 -5.89 -3.42
N GLU A 477 21.22 -6.08 -3.86
CA GLU A 477 22.04 -7.26 -3.56
C GLU A 477 22.82 -7.13 -2.24
N GLY A 478 22.70 -6.01 -1.53
CA GLY A 478 23.44 -5.74 -0.29
C GLY A 478 24.91 -5.39 -0.50
N ARG A 479 25.27 -4.97 -1.70
CA ARG A 479 26.63 -4.55 -2.08
C ARG A 479 26.72 -3.03 -2.28
N GLY A 480 25.72 -2.28 -1.84
CA GLY A 480 25.68 -0.82 -1.96
C GLY A 480 26.81 -0.14 -1.17
N GLU A 481 27.23 1.05 -1.60
CA GLU A 481 28.30 1.83 -0.97
C GLU A 481 27.80 3.22 -0.56
N GLU A 482 28.44 3.81 0.45
CA GLU A 482 28.26 5.22 0.78
C GLU A 482 28.55 6.10 -0.46
N GLY A 483 27.70 7.10 -0.70
CA GLY A 483 27.77 7.98 -1.87
C GLY A 483 27.05 7.48 -3.12
N ASP A 484 26.55 6.24 -3.15
CA ASP A 484 25.79 5.73 -4.30
C ASP A 484 24.48 6.51 -4.55
N ILE A 485 23.82 6.96 -3.49
CA ILE A 485 22.60 7.77 -3.58
C ILE A 485 22.90 9.09 -4.30
N GLU A 486 23.98 9.77 -3.94
CA GLU A 486 24.40 11.04 -4.55
C GLU A 486 24.75 10.85 -6.03
N LYS A 487 25.49 9.78 -6.36
CA LYS A 487 25.82 9.42 -7.75
C LYS A 487 24.56 9.18 -8.58
N LEU A 488 23.57 8.46 -8.03
CA LEU A 488 22.28 8.23 -8.71
C LEU A 488 21.53 9.54 -8.98
N ILE A 489 21.54 10.48 -8.03
CA ILE A 489 20.90 11.79 -8.19
C ILE A 489 21.59 12.60 -9.30
N GLU A 490 22.92 12.65 -9.29
CA GLU A 490 23.70 13.39 -10.28
C GLU A 490 23.51 12.81 -11.69
N LEU A 491 23.72 11.49 -11.83
CA LEU A 491 23.56 10.77 -13.09
C LEU A 491 22.13 10.90 -13.63
N GLY A 492 21.13 10.80 -12.75
CA GLY A 492 19.74 10.98 -13.12
C GLY A 492 19.49 12.36 -13.75
N LYS A 493 19.98 13.45 -13.13
CA LYS A 493 19.83 14.81 -13.70
C LYS A 493 20.48 14.93 -15.08
N GLN A 494 21.70 14.42 -15.24
CA GLN A 494 22.41 14.44 -16.53
C GLN A 494 21.65 13.69 -17.63
N ILE A 495 21.06 12.54 -17.31
CA ILE A 495 20.25 11.76 -18.26
C ILE A 495 18.99 12.54 -18.67
N LYS A 496 18.33 13.19 -17.72
CA LYS A 496 17.14 14.01 -18.01
C LYS A 496 17.46 15.15 -18.97
N ASP A 497 18.54 15.88 -18.70
CA ASP A 497 18.89 17.08 -19.47
C ASP A 497 19.45 16.77 -20.86
N ALA A 498 20.16 15.65 -21.01
CA ALA A 498 20.88 15.31 -22.25
C ALA A 498 20.16 14.27 -23.15
N SER A 499 18.96 13.80 -22.78
CA SER A 499 18.20 12.83 -23.57
C SER A 499 17.37 13.47 -24.68
N LEU A 500 17.36 12.82 -25.86
CA LEU A 500 16.69 13.34 -27.06
C LEU A 500 15.15 13.25 -27.03
N CYS A 501 14.60 12.25 -26.35
CA CYS A 501 13.17 11.96 -26.35
C CYS A 501 12.62 11.79 -24.94
N GLY A 502 11.28 11.76 -24.83
CA GLY A 502 10.57 11.67 -23.56
C GLY A 502 11.03 10.49 -22.70
N LEU A 503 11.19 9.29 -23.29
CA LEU A 503 11.63 8.10 -22.55
C LEU A 503 12.93 8.33 -21.79
N GLY A 504 13.97 8.84 -22.46
CA GLY A 504 15.25 9.13 -21.78
C GLY A 504 15.14 10.28 -20.78
N GLN A 505 14.31 11.28 -21.06
CA GLN A 505 14.09 12.43 -20.18
C GLN A 505 13.33 12.07 -18.89
N THR A 506 12.53 10.99 -18.91
CA THR A 506 11.75 10.53 -17.76
C THR A 506 12.28 9.24 -17.14
N ALA A 507 13.18 8.52 -17.83
CA ALA A 507 13.79 7.28 -17.35
C ALA A 507 14.32 7.32 -15.90
N PRO A 508 14.93 8.43 -15.42
CA PRO A 508 15.43 8.48 -14.04
C PRO A 508 14.35 8.72 -12.99
N ASN A 509 13.11 9.07 -13.36
CA ASN A 509 12.07 9.48 -12.42
C ASN A 509 11.71 8.43 -11.36
N PRO A 510 11.62 7.12 -11.65
CA PRO A 510 11.35 6.12 -10.62
C PRO A 510 12.41 6.13 -9.52
N VAL A 511 13.69 6.23 -9.90
CA VAL A 511 14.82 6.30 -8.96
C VAL A 511 14.83 7.63 -8.21
N LEU A 512 14.73 8.76 -8.92
CA LEU A 512 14.81 10.09 -8.30
C LEU A 512 13.64 10.36 -7.35
N SER A 513 12.43 9.94 -7.72
CA SER A 513 11.25 10.08 -6.85
C SER A 513 11.30 9.12 -5.66
N ALA A 514 11.76 7.88 -5.86
CA ALA A 514 12.00 6.94 -4.77
C ALA A 514 13.03 7.48 -3.76
N ILE A 515 14.16 8.03 -4.23
CA ILE A 515 15.15 8.67 -3.34
C ILE A 515 14.56 9.90 -2.66
N ARG A 516 13.80 10.75 -3.36
CA ARG A 516 13.20 11.97 -2.77
C ARG A 516 12.26 11.65 -1.61
N HIS A 517 11.50 10.57 -1.70
CA HIS A 517 10.43 10.26 -0.75
C HIS A 517 10.74 9.11 0.21
N PHE A 518 11.66 8.22 -0.16
CA PHE A 518 11.98 6.98 0.55
C PHE A 518 13.49 6.75 0.67
N ARG A 519 14.26 7.85 0.81
CA ARG A 519 15.72 7.80 0.96
C ARG A 519 16.19 6.83 2.04
N GLU A 520 15.48 6.80 3.16
CA GLU A 520 15.77 5.94 4.31
C GLU A 520 15.84 4.46 3.90
N GLU A 521 15.01 3.99 2.95
CA GLU A 521 15.10 2.60 2.48
C GLU A 521 16.41 2.32 1.75
N PHE A 522 16.93 3.26 0.95
CA PHE A 522 18.23 3.12 0.31
C PHE A 522 19.34 3.07 1.36
N GLU A 523 19.28 3.93 2.38
CA GLU A 523 20.26 3.98 3.46
C GLU A 523 20.26 2.68 4.29
N ILE A 524 19.08 2.10 4.58
CA ILE A 524 18.97 0.81 5.26
C ILE A 524 19.57 -0.32 4.39
N HIS A 525 19.32 -0.33 3.08
CA HIS A 525 19.92 -1.35 2.20
C HIS A 525 21.45 -1.25 2.14
N ILE A 526 22.00 -0.03 2.16
CA ILE A 526 23.44 0.22 2.08
C ILE A 526 24.13 -0.07 3.42
N ARG A 527 23.56 0.38 4.54
CA ARG A 527 24.22 0.36 5.86
C ARG A 527 23.88 -0.84 6.71
N GLU A 528 22.62 -1.28 6.69
CA GLU A 528 22.15 -2.38 7.53
C GLU A 528 22.14 -3.72 6.77
N HIS A 529 22.40 -3.70 5.46
CA HIS A 529 22.28 -4.87 4.59
C HIS A 529 20.95 -5.61 4.82
N LYS A 530 19.86 -4.83 4.93
CA LYS A 530 18.51 -5.32 5.21
C LYS A 530 17.53 -4.73 4.21
N CYS A 531 16.53 -5.54 3.83
CA CYS A 531 15.37 -5.05 3.10
C CYS A 531 14.16 -5.04 4.04
N PRO A 532 13.67 -3.86 4.50
CA PRO A 532 12.51 -3.78 5.40
C PRO A 532 11.25 -4.43 4.82
N ALA A 533 11.07 -4.33 3.50
CA ALA A 533 9.94 -4.92 2.80
C ALA A 533 10.00 -6.46 2.71
N GLY A 534 11.20 -7.06 2.79
CA GLY A 534 11.38 -8.51 2.71
C GLY A 534 11.43 -9.09 1.29
N VAL A 535 11.60 -8.25 0.26
CA VAL A 535 11.52 -8.68 -1.16
C VAL A 535 12.88 -8.93 -1.83
N CYS A 536 13.94 -8.23 -1.41
CA CYS A 536 15.28 -8.38 -1.99
C CYS A 536 15.94 -9.68 -1.49
N PRO A 537 16.08 -10.75 -2.32
CA PRO A 537 16.47 -12.07 -1.82
C PRO A 537 17.85 -12.10 -1.17
N SER A 538 18.81 -11.32 -1.67
CA SER A 538 20.17 -11.26 -1.11
C SER A 538 20.21 -10.65 0.29
N LEU A 539 19.24 -9.80 0.64
CA LEU A 539 19.15 -9.09 1.92
C LEU A 539 18.19 -9.74 2.92
N VAL A 540 17.51 -10.81 2.52
CA VAL A 540 16.42 -11.41 3.28
C VAL A 540 16.70 -12.90 3.41
N ARG A 541 17.14 -13.31 4.59
CA ARG A 541 17.29 -14.73 4.91
C ARG A 541 15.92 -15.43 4.92
N ALA A 542 14.97 -14.85 5.66
CA ALA A 542 13.57 -15.25 5.63
C ALA A 542 12.68 -14.03 5.91
N PRO A 543 11.52 -13.86 5.23
CA PRO A 543 10.67 -12.68 5.42
C PRO A 543 10.24 -12.44 6.87
N CYS A 544 9.95 -13.51 7.61
CA CYS A 544 9.55 -13.43 9.02
C CYS A 544 10.67 -12.92 9.95
N MET A 545 11.95 -13.15 9.61
CA MET A 545 13.09 -12.61 10.35
C MET A 545 13.24 -11.11 10.09
N SER A 546 13.20 -10.71 8.81
CA SER A 546 13.31 -9.29 8.42
C SER A 546 12.18 -8.44 9.03
N ALA A 547 10.98 -9.02 9.14
CA ALA A 547 9.82 -8.40 9.76
C ALA A 547 9.91 -8.29 11.30
N CYS A 548 10.76 -9.09 11.94
CA CYS A 548 10.93 -9.06 13.39
C CYS A 548 11.91 -7.94 13.77
N PRO A 549 11.50 -6.91 14.53
CA PRO A 549 12.43 -5.85 14.94
C PRO A 549 13.57 -6.34 15.84
N ALA A 550 13.35 -7.45 16.55
CA ALA A 550 14.36 -8.14 17.35
C ALA A 550 15.21 -9.15 16.55
N ASN A 551 15.00 -9.28 15.23
CA ASN A 551 15.77 -10.13 14.32
C ASN A 551 15.89 -11.62 14.73
N VAL A 552 14.85 -12.16 15.37
CA VAL A 552 14.83 -13.55 15.86
C VAL A 552 14.90 -14.56 14.71
N TYR A 553 15.70 -15.63 14.86
CA TYR A 553 15.78 -16.72 13.89
C TYR A 553 14.54 -17.64 13.92
N ILE A 554 13.44 -17.14 13.34
CA ILE A 554 12.12 -17.78 13.43
C ILE A 554 12.05 -19.16 12.76
N PRO A 555 12.48 -19.35 11.51
CA PRO A 555 12.42 -20.66 10.88
C PRO A 555 13.22 -21.73 11.65
N GLY A 556 14.33 -21.32 12.28
CA GLY A 556 15.14 -22.18 13.12
C GLY A 556 14.36 -22.77 14.28
N PHE A 557 13.85 -21.94 15.20
CA PHE A 557 13.11 -22.45 16.36
C PHE A 557 11.81 -23.16 15.95
N VAL A 558 11.14 -22.71 14.88
CA VAL A 558 9.92 -23.38 14.39
C VAL A 558 10.24 -24.79 13.90
N SER A 559 11.33 -24.98 13.17
CA SER A 559 11.76 -26.31 12.72
C SER A 559 12.13 -27.22 13.91
N LEU A 560 12.81 -26.69 14.93
CA LEU A 560 13.14 -27.45 16.15
C LEU A 560 11.90 -27.88 16.93
N ILE A 561 10.83 -27.06 16.95
CA ILE A 561 9.54 -27.45 17.55
C ILE A 561 8.93 -28.65 16.79
N SER A 562 9.06 -28.70 15.46
CA SER A 562 8.50 -29.79 14.64
C SER A 562 9.16 -31.15 14.95
N GLU A 563 10.41 -31.13 15.39
CA GLU A 563 11.21 -32.29 15.82
C GLU A 563 11.19 -32.54 17.35
N LYS A 564 10.38 -31.77 18.08
CA LYS A 564 10.27 -31.85 19.56
C LYS A 564 11.52 -31.44 20.35
N ARG A 565 12.40 -30.62 19.78
CA ARG A 565 13.64 -30.10 20.39
C ARG A 565 13.41 -28.75 21.08
N TYR A 566 12.53 -28.72 22.08
CA TYR A 566 12.00 -27.46 22.65
C TYR A 566 13.02 -26.61 23.41
N ALA A 567 13.93 -27.23 24.16
CA ALA A 567 14.97 -26.50 24.88
C ALA A 567 15.91 -25.79 23.90
N GLU A 568 16.28 -26.45 22.82
CA GLU A 568 17.10 -25.88 21.76
C GLU A 568 16.36 -24.77 21.01
N ALA A 569 15.07 -24.96 20.71
CA ALA A 569 14.24 -23.94 20.10
C ALA A 569 14.20 -22.65 20.93
N LEU A 570 14.07 -22.77 22.25
CA LEU A 570 14.09 -21.63 23.17
C LEU A 570 15.46 -20.94 23.19
N ARG A 571 16.56 -21.70 23.18
CA ARG A 571 17.92 -21.14 23.08
C ARG A 571 18.10 -20.34 21.79
N VAL A 572 17.73 -20.91 20.65
CA VAL A 572 17.77 -20.22 19.34
C VAL A 572 16.96 -18.93 19.35
N HIS A 573 15.79 -18.94 20.01
CA HIS A 573 14.99 -17.72 20.17
C HIS A 573 15.71 -16.66 21.02
N ARG A 574 16.32 -17.08 22.13
CA ARG A 574 17.02 -16.19 23.08
C ARG A 574 18.33 -15.61 22.57
N ASP A 575 18.93 -16.21 21.53
CA ASP A 575 20.13 -15.65 20.90
C ASP A 575 19.91 -14.20 20.42
N GLN A 576 18.69 -13.83 20.03
CA GLN A 576 18.38 -12.46 19.60
C GLN A 576 17.33 -11.75 20.47
N ASN A 577 16.77 -12.40 21.48
CA ASN A 577 15.71 -11.80 22.30
C ASN A 577 15.69 -12.31 23.76
N PRO A 578 16.01 -11.48 24.75
CA PRO A 578 15.95 -11.88 26.16
C PRO A 578 14.54 -12.14 26.70
N PHE A 579 13.51 -11.68 25.99
CA PHE A 579 12.13 -11.62 26.42
C PHE A 579 11.25 -12.57 25.61
N ALA A 580 11.64 -13.84 25.54
CA ALA A 580 10.93 -14.90 24.83
C ALA A 580 9.50 -15.08 25.35
N SER A 581 9.35 -15.21 26.67
CA SER A 581 8.09 -15.43 27.39
C SER A 581 7.17 -14.21 27.30
N VAL A 582 7.73 -13.00 27.44
CA VAL A 582 6.98 -11.75 27.22
C VAL A 582 6.50 -11.64 25.77
N CYS A 583 7.39 -11.82 24.79
CA CYS A 583 7.02 -11.72 23.38
C CYS A 583 6.08 -12.85 22.92
N ALA A 584 5.97 -13.96 23.63
CA ALA A 584 4.95 -14.97 23.37
C ALA A 584 3.52 -14.51 23.70
N ARG A 585 3.41 -13.47 24.55
CA ARG A 585 2.14 -12.97 25.09
C ARG A 585 1.72 -11.63 24.50
N VAL A 586 2.65 -10.67 24.45
CA VAL A 586 2.31 -9.27 24.15
C VAL A 586 2.79 -8.78 22.78
N CYS A 587 3.58 -9.60 22.08
CA CYS A 587 4.05 -9.26 20.73
C CYS A 587 2.90 -9.38 19.73
N PHE A 588 2.80 -8.39 18.87
CA PHE A 588 1.86 -8.33 17.76
C PHE A 588 2.33 -9.07 16.50
N HIS A 589 3.36 -9.92 16.63
CA HIS A 589 3.66 -10.97 15.67
C HIS A 589 3.81 -10.51 14.21
N THR A 590 4.53 -9.40 13.96
CA THR A 590 4.89 -8.90 12.61
C THR A 590 5.49 -9.96 11.69
N CYS A 591 6.14 -10.96 12.29
CA CYS A 591 6.68 -12.12 11.60
C CYS A 591 5.62 -12.92 10.82
N GLU A 592 4.36 -12.89 11.27
CA GLU A 592 3.24 -13.57 10.63
C GLU A 592 2.67 -12.74 9.46
N ASP A 593 2.70 -11.40 9.56
CA ASP A 593 2.23 -10.50 8.49
C ASP A 593 2.99 -10.70 7.17
N LYS A 594 4.30 -10.97 7.28
CA LYS A 594 5.20 -11.24 6.15
C LYS A 594 5.41 -12.73 5.87
N CYS A 595 4.67 -13.62 6.53
CA CYS A 595 4.87 -15.05 6.36
C CYS A 595 4.51 -15.48 4.93
N ARG A 596 5.47 -16.06 4.19
CA ARG A 596 5.24 -16.50 2.79
C ARG A 596 4.12 -17.54 2.66
N ARG A 597 3.86 -18.31 3.71
CA ARG A 597 2.75 -19.28 3.78
C ARG A 597 1.38 -18.62 3.53
N ALA A 598 1.20 -17.36 3.94
CA ALA A 598 -0.03 -16.60 3.71
C ALA A 598 -0.31 -16.25 2.23
N THR A 599 0.60 -16.58 1.31
CA THR A 599 0.35 -16.50 -0.15
C THR A 599 -0.27 -17.77 -0.71
N LEU A 600 -0.22 -18.88 0.03
CA LEU A 600 -0.87 -20.15 -0.29
C LEU A 600 -2.21 -20.27 0.46
N ASP A 601 -2.18 -20.08 1.78
CA ASP A 601 -3.35 -20.18 2.66
C ASP A 601 -3.33 -19.11 3.76
N GLU A 602 -2.88 -19.44 4.98
CA GLU A 602 -2.80 -18.58 6.14
C GLU A 602 -1.39 -18.64 6.74
N ALA A 603 -0.93 -17.55 7.36
CA ALA A 603 0.37 -17.52 8.02
C ALA A 603 0.55 -18.66 9.05
N VAL A 604 1.80 -19.03 9.33
CA VAL A 604 2.11 -19.90 10.47
C VAL A 604 1.80 -19.12 11.76
N SER A 605 1.15 -19.76 12.74
CA SER A 605 0.90 -19.19 14.07
C SER A 605 2.19 -19.17 14.90
N ILE A 606 3.15 -18.34 14.50
CA ILE A 606 4.48 -18.19 15.09
C ILE A 606 4.39 -17.79 16.57
N ARG A 607 3.48 -16.89 16.95
CA ARG A 607 3.26 -16.51 18.35
C ARG A 607 2.69 -17.67 19.17
N GLY A 608 1.77 -18.45 18.60
CA GLY A 608 1.24 -19.66 19.23
C GLY A 608 2.32 -20.72 19.46
N LEU A 609 3.20 -20.91 18.49
CA LEU A 609 4.39 -21.79 18.61
C LEU A 609 5.37 -21.27 19.66
N LYS A 610 5.67 -19.98 19.65
CA LYS A 610 6.50 -19.33 20.67
C LYS A 610 5.90 -19.51 22.05
N ARG A 611 4.58 -19.37 22.16
CA ARG A 611 3.87 -19.57 23.43
C ARG A 611 3.98 -20.99 23.93
N PHE A 612 3.78 -22.00 23.08
CA PHE A 612 4.01 -23.39 23.46
C PHE A 612 5.47 -23.64 23.91
N MET A 613 6.43 -23.11 23.16
CA MET A 613 7.87 -23.30 23.40
C MET A 613 8.32 -22.79 24.77
N VAL A 614 7.91 -21.57 25.15
CA VAL A 614 8.33 -20.97 26.43
C VAL A 614 7.75 -21.70 27.65
N GLU A 615 6.57 -22.32 27.50
CA GLU A 615 5.94 -23.13 28.56
C GLU A 615 6.68 -24.44 28.85
N GLN A 616 7.55 -24.89 27.93
CA GLN A 616 8.36 -26.09 28.15
C GLN A 616 9.56 -25.80 29.07
N GLU A 617 9.83 -24.55 29.41
CA GLU A 617 10.97 -24.19 30.23
C GLU A 617 10.74 -24.51 31.72
N VAL A 618 11.35 -25.59 32.21
CA VAL A 618 11.29 -25.95 33.63
C VAL A 618 12.36 -25.22 34.45
N THR A 619 13.56 -25.04 33.91
CA THR A 619 14.68 -24.34 34.56
C THR A 619 15.17 -23.21 33.67
N ILE A 620 15.54 -22.07 34.26
CA ILE A 620 16.05 -20.90 33.54
C ILE A 620 17.30 -21.30 32.74
N GLN A 621 17.20 -21.22 31.42
CA GLN A 621 18.31 -21.44 30.49
C GLN A 621 19.03 -20.12 30.24
N LEU A 622 20.33 -20.08 30.56
CA LEU A 622 21.19 -18.94 30.25
C LEU A 622 21.67 -19.00 28.79
N PRO A 623 21.76 -17.87 28.09
CA PRO A 623 22.36 -17.81 26.75
C PRO A 623 23.89 -17.97 26.81
N GLU A 624 24.53 -18.05 25.64
CA GLU A 624 26.00 -17.98 25.56
C GLU A 624 26.52 -16.62 26.06
N ILE A 625 27.50 -16.68 26.96
CA ILE A 625 28.26 -15.55 27.49
C ILE A 625 29.73 -15.79 27.14
N ARG A 626 30.37 -14.81 26.48
CA ARG A 626 31.79 -14.82 26.20
C ARG A 626 32.50 -13.94 27.22
N GLU A 627 33.12 -14.59 28.21
CA GLU A 627 33.89 -13.90 29.24
C GLU A 627 35.05 -13.11 28.62
N ASN A 628 35.27 -11.89 29.10
CA ASN A 628 36.35 -11.03 28.65
C ASN A 628 36.84 -10.14 29.81
N GLU A 629 38.09 -10.33 30.24
CA GLU A 629 38.66 -9.59 31.38
C GLU A 629 38.76 -8.08 31.13
N GLN A 630 38.93 -7.64 29.88
CA GLN A 630 38.99 -6.22 29.55
C GLN A 630 37.60 -5.59 29.64
N ASN A 631 36.59 -6.26 29.08
CA ASN A 631 35.20 -5.80 29.13
C ASN A 631 34.67 -5.75 30.56
N LEU A 632 35.05 -6.72 31.40
CA LEU A 632 34.70 -6.76 32.82
C LEU A 632 35.15 -5.52 33.61
N ARG A 633 36.25 -4.87 33.18
CA ARG A 633 36.77 -3.65 33.85
C ARG A 633 36.08 -2.37 33.41
N LYS A 634 35.34 -2.40 32.29
CA LYS A 634 34.67 -1.22 31.76
C LYS A 634 33.34 -0.97 32.45
N LYS A 635 33.08 0.28 32.83
CA LYS A 635 31.86 0.66 33.55
C LYS A 635 30.81 1.19 32.59
N ILE A 636 29.65 0.54 32.55
CA ILE A 636 28.50 0.94 31.71
C ILE A 636 27.27 1.18 32.58
N ALA A 637 26.63 2.34 32.41
CA ALA A 637 25.38 2.69 33.07
C ALA A 637 24.19 2.57 32.11
N ILE A 638 23.13 1.94 32.55
CA ILE A 638 21.88 1.78 31.81
C ILE A 638 20.77 2.42 32.64
N ILE A 639 20.05 3.38 32.07
CA ILE A 639 19.03 4.15 32.79
C ILE A 639 17.66 3.72 32.27
N GLY A 640 16.87 3.11 33.15
CA GLY A 640 15.58 2.49 32.87
C GLY A 640 15.68 0.97 32.70
N ALA A 641 14.99 0.21 33.55
CA ALA A 641 14.88 -1.24 33.47
C ALA A 641 13.64 -1.67 32.65
N GLY A 642 13.34 -0.95 31.56
CA GLY A 642 12.34 -1.34 30.57
C GLY A 642 12.87 -2.36 29.55
N PRO A 643 12.06 -2.75 28.56
CA PRO A 643 12.47 -3.73 27.54
C PRO A 643 13.74 -3.32 26.80
N ALA A 644 13.90 -2.04 26.43
CA ALA A 644 15.12 -1.57 25.76
C ALA A 644 16.36 -1.62 26.66
N GLY A 645 16.27 -1.10 27.89
CA GLY A 645 17.40 -1.06 28.82
C GLY A 645 17.86 -2.44 29.28
N LEU A 646 16.91 -3.33 29.63
CA LEU A 646 17.22 -4.71 30.01
C LEU A 646 17.78 -5.51 28.82
N THR A 647 17.32 -5.23 27.59
CA THR A 647 17.90 -5.85 26.39
C THR A 647 19.33 -5.38 26.14
N CYS A 648 19.59 -4.07 26.27
CA CYS A 648 20.95 -3.54 26.19
C CYS A 648 21.86 -4.21 27.23
N ALA A 649 21.39 -4.33 28.48
CA ALA A 649 22.11 -5.01 29.55
C ALA A 649 22.41 -6.48 29.24
N TYR A 650 21.41 -7.19 28.70
CA TYR A 650 21.52 -8.59 28.31
C TYR A 650 22.62 -8.81 27.27
N PHE A 651 22.62 -8.05 26.17
CA PHE A 651 23.62 -8.23 25.11
C PHE A 651 25.03 -7.78 25.53
N LEU A 652 25.14 -6.73 26.34
CA LEU A 652 26.43 -6.35 26.94
C LEU A 652 26.95 -7.45 27.87
N ALA A 653 26.10 -8.05 28.70
CA ALA A 653 26.49 -9.16 29.57
C ALA A 653 27.00 -10.37 28.76
N ARG A 654 26.41 -10.66 27.59
CA ARG A 654 26.90 -11.72 26.69
C ARG A 654 28.30 -11.47 26.12
N LEU A 655 28.74 -10.22 26.07
CA LEU A 655 30.08 -9.82 25.66
C LEU A 655 31.07 -9.73 26.85
N GLY A 656 30.65 -10.15 28.05
CA GLY A 656 31.49 -10.16 29.25
C GLY A 656 31.51 -8.85 30.05
N TYR A 657 30.65 -7.88 29.72
CA TYR A 657 30.47 -6.67 30.53
C TYR A 657 29.61 -6.95 31.78
N GLN A 658 29.75 -6.11 32.81
CA GLN A 658 28.86 -6.09 33.99
C GLN A 658 28.12 -4.75 34.10
N PRO A 659 27.10 -4.50 33.26
CA PRO A 659 26.39 -3.23 33.26
C PRO A 659 25.56 -3.05 34.54
N ARG A 660 25.47 -1.80 35.01
CA ARG A 660 24.58 -1.40 36.11
C ARG A 660 23.35 -0.70 35.56
N VAL A 661 22.17 -1.21 35.91
CA VAL A 661 20.87 -0.69 35.50
C VAL A 661 20.25 0.10 36.63
N PHE A 662 19.88 1.35 36.39
CA PHE A 662 19.19 2.22 37.34
C PHE A 662 17.71 2.33 36.97
N GLU A 663 16.82 1.91 37.87
CA GLU A 663 15.37 1.95 37.69
C GLU A 663 14.72 2.87 38.72
N SER A 664 13.87 3.78 38.24
CA SER A 664 13.10 4.70 39.07
C SER A 664 12.02 4.01 39.91
N ALA A 665 11.44 2.93 39.40
CA ALA A 665 10.35 2.19 40.02
C ALA A 665 10.85 1.17 41.06
N PRO A 666 9.99 0.73 41.99
CA PRO A 666 10.32 -0.32 42.98
C PRO A 666 10.55 -1.71 42.37
N ARG A 667 10.18 -1.93 41.11
CA ARG A 667 10.36 -3.22 40.41
C ARG A 667 10.84 -2.99 38.98
N PRO A 668 11.80 -3.79 38.49
CA PRO A 668 12.24 -3.75 37.10
C PRO A 668 11.18 -4.27 36.15
N GLY A 669 11.31 -3.91 34.87
CA GLY A 669 10.40 -4.26 33.77
C GLY A 669 9.79 -3.04 33.07
N GLY A 670 9.94 -1.84 33.63
CA GLY A 670 9.47 -0.58 33.04
C GLY A 670 7.99 -0.67 32.61
N MET A 671 7.69 -0.26 31.37
CA MET A 671 6.33 -0.30 30.83
C MET A 671 5.70 -1.71 30.80
N LEU A 672 6.49 -2.80 30.73
CA LEU A 672 5.94 -4.15 30.76
C LEU A 672 5.22 -4.46 32.09
N VAL A 673 5.76 -3.97 33.20
CA VAL A 673 5.11 -4.06 34.52
C VAL A 673 4.08 -2.96 34.69
N GLN A 674 4.38 -1.75 34.24
CA GLN A 674 3.57 -0.58 34.57
C GLN A 674 2.28 -0.51 33.77
N THR A 675 2.24 -0.90 32.50
CA THR A 675 1.07 -0.63 31.64
C THR A 675 0.38 -1.88 31.12
N ILE A 676 1.07 -3.02 30.99
CA ILE A 676 0.46 -4.25 30.48
C ILE A 676 -0.21 -5.02 31.62
N PRO A 677 -1.54 -5.28 31.59
CA PRO A 677 -2.24 -5.99 32.67
C PRO A 677 -1.80 -7.46 32.86
N ALA A 678 -1.97 -7.98 34.07
CA ALA A 678 -1.56 -9.34 34.45
C ALA A 678 -2.26 -10.46 33.65
N TYR A 679 -3.48 -10.21 33.15
CA TYR A 679 -4.22 -11.18 32.32
C TYR A 679 -3.60 -11.38 30.92
N ARG A 680 -2.72 -10.46 30.49
CA ARG A 680 -1.92 -10.57 29.25
C ARG A 680 -0.49 -10.95 29.56
N LEU A 681 0.11 -10.35 30.58
CA LEU A 681 1.49 -10.61 30.99
C LEU A 681 1.58 -10.93 32.49
N PRO A 682 1.55 -12.21 32.87
CA PRO A 682 1.74 -12.62 34.26
C PRO A 682 3.06 -12.11 34.82
N ARG A 683 3.05 -11.66 36.08
CA ARG A 683 4.22 -11.02 36.71
C ARG A 683 5.37 -11.97 36.96
N GLU A 684 5.06 -13.22 37.29
CA GLU A 684 6.09 -14.22 37.55
C GLU A 684 6.89 -14.56 36.28
N GLU A 685 6.24 -14.54 35.11
CA GLU A 685 6.88 -14.79 33.82
C GLU A 685 7.90 -13.71 33.48
N LEU A 686 7.53 -12.45 33.67
CA LEU A 686 8.47 -11.34 33.49
C LEU A 686 9.60 -11.37 34.53
N ALA A 687 9.27 -11.64 35.80
CA ALA A 687 10.27 -11.75 36.86
C ALA A 687 11.29 -12.87 36.57
N ARG A 688 10.84 -13.98 35.97
CA ARG A 688 11.73 -15.09 35.57
C ARG A 688 12.75 -14.66 34.53
N GLU A 689 12.35 -13.91 33.50
CA GLU A 689 13.27 -13.41 32.47
C GLU A 689 14.20 -12.32 33.01
N ILE A 690 13.73 -11.47 33.94
CA ILE A 690 14.60 -10.50 34.61
C ILE A 690 15.66 -11.19 35.48
N ARG A 691 15.27 -12.22 36.25
CA ARG A 691 16.21 -13.03 37.04
C ARG A 691 17.24 -13.75 36.18
N MET A 692 16.89 -14.12 34.94
CA MET A 692 17.84 -14.64 33.97
C MET A 692 18.92 -13.59 33.67
N ILE A 693 18.52 -12.35 33.38
CA ILE A 693 19.43 -11.23 33.11
C ILE A 693 20.33 -10.93 34.32
N GLU A 694 19.78 -10.92 35.53
CA GLU A 694 20.56 -10.74 36.77
C GLU A 694 21.62 -11.84 36.96
N ARG A 695 21.27 -13.10 36.67
CA ARG A 695 22.20 -14.25 36.74
C ARG A 695 23.35 -14.17 35.73
N MET A 696 23.24 -13.33 34.71
CA MET A 696 24.32 -13.09 33.73
C MET A 696 25.35 -12.07 34.25
N GLY A 697 25.16 -11.49 35.44
CA GLY A 697 26.06 -10.50 36.03
C GLY A 697 25.58 -9.06 35.91
N VAL A 698 24.34 -8.83 35.46
CA VAL A 698 23.72 -7.50 35.43
C VAL A 698 23.23 -7.13 36.82
N VAL A 699 23.61 -5.92 37.28
CA VAL A 699 23.16 -5.40 38.58
C VAL A 699 22.04 -4.39 38.35
N ILE A 700 20.89 -4.60 38.97
CA ILE A 700 19.72 -3.72 38.85
C ILE A 700 19.47 -3.01 40.18
N GLU A 701 19.48 -1.68 40.15
CA GLU A 701 19.21 -0.81 41.30
C GLU A 701 17.88 -0.09 41.11
N THR A 702 16.88 -0.51 41.89
CA THR A 702 15.55 0.12 41.91
C THR A 702 15.53 1.37 42.78
N GLU A 703 14.47 2.17 42.61
CA GLU A 703 14.26 3.44 43.31
C GLU A 703 15.37 4.49 43.10
N LYS A 704 16.07 4.39 41.96
CA LYS A 704 17.12 5.32 41.51
C LYS A 704 16.66 6.05 40.25
N ALA A 705 16.33 7.34 40.38
CA ALA A 705 15.76 8.16 39.32
C ALA A 705 16.75 9.22 38.80
N LEU A 706 16.94 9.25 37.48
CA LEU A 706 17.70 10.28 36.77
C LEU A 706 17.05 11.67 36.98
N GLY A 707 17.88 12.66 37.32
CA GLY A 707 17.47 14.03 37.64
C GLY A 707 16.97 14.22 39.09
N ARG A 708 16.87 13.15 39.89
CA ARG A 708 16.57 13.22 41.33
C ARG A 708 17.74 12.70 42.16
N ASP A 709 18.17 11.47 41.89
CA ASP A 709 19.17 10.76 42.69
C ASP A 709 20.58 10.84 42.07
N PHE A 710 20.67 11.03 40.76
CA PHE A 710 21.91 11.20 40.00
C PHE A 710 21.64 11.97 38.69
N THR A 711 22.70 12.50 38.08
CA THR A 711 22.73 13.19 36.79
C THR A 711 23.59 12.42 35.78
N LEU A 712 23.43 12.66 34.48
CA LEU A 712 24.29 12.07 33.45
C LEU A 712 25.75 12.43 33.66
N GLN A 713 26.01 13.68 34.07
CA GLN A 713 27.36 14.14 34.39
C GLN A 713 27.93 13.43 35.63
N SER A 714 27.15 13.25 36.70
CA SER A 714 27.64 12.53 37.89
C SER A 714 28.05 11.09 37.58
N LEU A 715 27.33 10.41 36.68
CA LEU A 715 27.73 9.07 36.23
C LEU A 715 29.04 9.12 35.42
N ARG A 716 29.26 10.15 34.60
CA ARG A 716 30.57 10.33 33.94
C ARG A 716 31.69 10.52 34.97
N ASP A 717 31.43 11.31 36.00
CA ASP A 717 32.39 11.60 37.06
C ASP A 717 32.68 10.34 37.92
N ASP A 718 31.71 9.44 38.08
CA ASP A 718 31.85 8.13 38.75
C ASP A 718 32.62 7.06 37.92
N GLY A 719 33.06 7.45 36.72
CA GLY A 719 33.89 6.66 35.81
C GLY A 719 33.11 5.75 34.88
N TYR A 720 31.82 6.00 34.62
CA TYR A 720 31.08 5.28 33.58
C TYR A 720 31.51 5.74 32.18
N GLU A 721 32.02 4.82 31.39
CA GLU A 721 32.59 5.08 30.07
C GLU A 721 31.51 5.20 28.98
N ALA A 722 30.37 4.51 29.15
CA ALA A 722 29.22 4.62 28.27
C ALA A 722 27.91 4.64 29.08
N ILE A 723 26.93 5.40 28.59
CA ILE A 723 25.61 5.54 29.23
C ILE A 723 24.51 5.27 28.20
N PHE A 724 23.55 4.41 28.56
CA PHE A 724 22.35 4.13 27.77
C PHE A 724 21.09 4.72 28.41
N LEU A 725 20.28 5.44 27.63
CA LEU A 725 18.98 5.98 28.00
C LEU A 725 17.84 5.11 27.46
N GLY A 726 17.15 4.40 28.34
CA GLY A 726 16.00 3.54 28.07
C GLY A 726 14.77 3.84 28.93
N ILE A 727 14.57 5.10 29.31
CA ILE A 727 13.52 5.53 30.25
C ILE A 727 12.09 5.55 29.67
N GLY A 728 11.95 5.37 28.35
CA GLY A 728 10.66 5.38 27.65
C GLY A 728 9.97 6.74 27.61
N ALA A 729 8.64 6.75 27.42
CA ALA A 729 7.79 7.95 27.42
C ALA A 729 6.76 7.89 28.56
N PRO A 730 7.16 8.19 29.82
CA PRO A 730 6.35 7.86 31.00
C PRO A 730 5.14 8.76 31.26
N SER A 731 5.02 9.89 30.56
CA SER A 731 3.99 10.90 30.82
C SER A 731 2.85 10.82 29.81
N GLY A 732 1.59 10.86 30.26
CA GLY A 732 0.44 10.98 29.37
C GLY A 732 0.32 12.39 28.76
N GLN A 733 -0.41 12.48 27.65
CA GLN A 733 -0.81 13.77 27.09
C GLN A 733 -2.12 14.26 27.72
N LYS A 734 -2.18 15.56 28.03
CA LYS A 734 -3.40 16.22 28.53
C LYS A 734 -4.47 16.37 27.45
N LEU A 735 -5.75 16.22 27.82
CA LEU A 735 -6.90 16.33 26.93
C LEU A 735 -7.10 17.75 26.40
N ARG A 736 -6.74 18.76 27.20
CA ARG A 736 -6.88 20.19 26.92
C ARG A 736 -8.33 20.60 26.67
N ILE A 737 -9.24 20.07 27.48
CA ILE A 737 -10.67 20.40 27.46
C ILE A 737 -11.11 20.90 28.85
N PRO A 738 -12.19 21.71 28.95
CA PRO A 738 -12.73 22.12 30.24
C PRO A 738 -13.10 20.91 31.11
N GLY A 739 -12.78 20.99 32.40
CA GLY A 739 -13.04 19.93 33.38
C GLY A 739 -12.00 18.80 33.44
N GLU A 740 -10.87 18.90 32.72
CA GLU A 740 -9.85 17.83 32.70
C GLU A 740 -9.16 17.56 34.05
N ASP A 741 -9.12 18.54 34.96
CA ASP A 741 -8.52 18.40 36.29
C ASP A 741 -9.54 18.00 37.39
N ALA A 742 -10.75 17.56 37.01
CA ALA A 742 -11.82 17.19 37.95
C ALA A 742 -11.53 15.88 38.71
N GLU A 743 -12.13 15.73 39.90
CA GLU A 743 -12.04 14.49 40.66
C GLU A 743 -12.77 13.36 39.89
N GLY A 744 -12.04 12.29 39.56
CA GLY A 744 -12.53 11.19 38.73
C GLY A 744 -11.95 11.17 37.31
N VAL A 745 -11.14 12.17 36.92
CA VAL A 745 -10.35 12.13 35.68
C VAL A 745 -8.96 11.59 35.99
N VAL A 746 -8.54 10.54 35.30
CA VAL A 746 -7.22 9.90 35.48
C VAL A 746 -6.56 9.61 34.14
N GLU A 747 -5.23 9.53 34.13
CA GLU A 747 -4.49 9.06 32.96
C GLU A 747 -4.44 7.54 32.90
N ALA A 748 -4.58 6.95 31.71
CA ALA A 748 -4.58 5.51 31.52
C ALA A 748 -3.28 4.84 32.03
N ILE A 749 -2.14 5.51 31.86
CA ILE A 749 -0.84 5.01 32.29
C ILE A 749 -0.77 4.92 33.81
N ASP A 750 -1.26 5.93 34.52
CA ASP A 750 -1.26 5.94 35.98
C ASP A 750 -2.28 4.95 36.55
N PHE A 751 -3.47 4.86 35.93
CA PHE A 751 -4.50 3.87 36.29
C PHE A 751 -3.97 2.44 36.18
N LEU A 752 -3.34 2.10 35.04
CA LEU A 752 -2.75 0.78 34.81
C LEU A 752 -1.56 0.54 35.73
N ARG A 753 -0.69 1.54 35.94
CA ARG A 753 0.48 1.46 36.84
C ARG A 753 0.05 1.17 38.27
N GLU A 754 -0.95 1.89 38.78
CA GLU A 754 -1.44 1.69 40.14
C GLU A 754 -2.01 0.28 40.31
N TYR A 755 -2.88 -0.16 39.39
CA TYR A 755 -3.40 -1.52 39.39
C TYR A 755 -2.28 -2.56 39.37
N ASN A 756 -1.29 -2.40 38.49
CA ASN A 756 -0.24 -3.38 38.31
C ASN A 756 0.72 -3.49 39.51
N LEU A 757 0.91 -2.39 40.25
CA LEU A 757 1.75 -2.37 41.45
C LEU A 757 1.01 -2.83 42.71
N ARG A 758 -0.27 -2.46 42.86
CA ARG A 758 -1.05 -2.71 44.08
C ARG A 758 -2.01 -3.89 43.99
N GLY A 759 -2.35 -4.35 42.79
CA GLY A 759 -3.38 -5.36 42.51
C GLY A 759 -4.82 -4.80 42.48
N SER A 760 -5.00 -3.52 42.76
CA SER A 760 -6.30 -2.83 42.74
C SER A 760 -6.10 -1.33 42.50
N VAL A 761 -7.07 -0.69 41.87
CA VAL A 761 -7.15 0.78 41.69
C VAL A 761 -8.62 1.19 41.78
N PRO A 762 -8.97 2.37 42.31
CA PRO A 762 -10.36 2.83 42.34
C PRO A 762 -10.96 2.91 40.92
N VAL A 763 -12.15 2.33 40.77
CA VAL A 763 -12.89 2.32 39.50
C VAL A 763 -14.32 2.81 39.70
N GLY A 764 -14.80 3.65 38.77
CA GLY A 764 -16.20 4.08 38.70
C GLY A 764 -17.15 2.97 38.25
N LYS A 765 -18.46 3.20 38.36
CA LYS A 765 -19.48 2.29 37.81
C LYS A 765 -19.67 2.52 36.31
N ASN A 766 -19.58 3.75 35.84
CA ASN A 766 -19.75 4.18 34.45
C ASN A 766 -18.46 4.87 33.99
N VAL A 767 -17.56 4.09 33.40
CA VAL A 767 -16.23 4.57 33.01
C VAL A 767 -16.22 4.95 31.53
N VAL A 768 -15.77 6.17 31.24
CA VAL A 768 -15.52 6.64 29.87
C VAL A 768 -14.01 6.69 29.61
N ILE A 769 -13.56 6.05 28.54
CA ILE A 769 -12.16 6.02 28.13
C ILE A 769 -12.03 6.84 26.84
N ILE A 770 -11.14 7.83 26.83
CA ILE A 770 -10.91 8.69 25.66
C ILE A 770 -9.60 8.26 24.99
N GLY A 771 -9.70 7.60 23.83
CA GLY A 771 -8.54 7.11 23.10
C GLY A 771 -8.83 5.83 22.31
N GLY A 772 -7.92 5.42 21.42
CA GLY A 772 -8.11 4.22 20.60
C GLY A 772 -6.88 3.31 20.50
N GLY A 773 -5.84 3.57 21.28
CA GLY A 773 -4.62 2.75 21.33
C GLY A 773 -4.71 1.59 22.34
N ASN A 774 -3.69 0.74 22.37
CA ASN A 774 -3.67 -0.44 23.26
C ASN A 774 -3.86 -0.08 24.73
N ALA A 775 -3.29 1.03 25.22
CA ALA A 775 -3.50 1.49 26.59
C ALA A 775 -4.98 1.82 26.89
N ALA A 776 -5.76 2.29 25.91
CA ALA A 776 -7.19 2.53 26.06
C ALA A 776 -7.96 1.20 26.20
N ILE A 777 -7.61 0.22 25.37
CA ILE A 777 -8.19 -1.13 25.43
C ILE A 777 -7.87 -1.82 26.76
N ASP A 778 -6.59 -1.80 27.16
CA ASP A 778 -6.12 -2.40 28.41
C ASP A 778 -6.80 -1.73 29.63
N ALA A 779 -6.95 -0.40 29.63
CA ALA A 779 -7.64 0.32 30.69
C ALA A 779 -9.13 -0.03 30.75
N ALA A 780 -9.83 -0.07 29.61
CA ALA A 780 -11.25 -0.42 29.54
C ALA A 780 -11.52 -1.84 30.05
N ARG A 781 -10.73 -2.82 29.59
CA ARG A 781 -10.82 -4.22 30.00
C ARG A 781 -10.45 -4.42 31.47
N THR A 782 -9.49 -3.65 31.98
CA THR A 782 -9.12 -3.65 33.40
C THR A 782 -10.24 -3.07 34.26
N ALA A 783 -10.88 -1.96 33.83
CA ALA A 783 -12.00 -1.36 34.54
C ALA A 783 -13.19 -2.33 34.69
N ILE A 784 -13.57 -3.06 33.63
CA ILE A 784 -14.60 -4.10 33.68
C ILE A 784 -14.27 -5.17 34.74
N ARG A 785 -13.03 -5.68 34.74
CA ARG A 785 -12.57 -6.70 35.70
C ARG A 785 -12.54 -6.22 37.15
N LEU A 786 -12.35 -4.92 37.37
CA LEU A 786 -12.39 -4.31 38.69
C LEU A 786 -13.81 -3.96 39.16
N GLY A 787 -14.83 -4.23 38.34
CA GLY A 787 -16.24 -4.11 38.72
C GLY A 787 -16.98 -2.91 38.12
N ALA A 788 -16.42 -2.23 37.11
CA ALA A 788 -17.18 -1.25 36.35
C ALA A 788 -18.40 -1.92 35.70
N LYS A 789 -19.59 -1.30 35.84
CA LYS A 789 -20.81 -1.80 35.20
C LYS A 789 -20.83 -1.54 33.71
N LYS A 790 -20.20 -0.44 33.28
CA LYS A 790 -20.12 0.01 31.90
C LYS A 790 -18.76 0.65 31.65
N ALA A 791 -18.10 0.24 30.57
CA ALA A 791 -16.90 0.87 30.05
C ALA A 791 -17.13 1.28 28.59
N THR A 792 -17.10 2.58 28.31
CA THR A 792 -17.31 3.14 26.97
C THR A 792 -16.02 3.76 26.46
N ILE A 793 -15.52 3.30 25.31
CA ILE A 793 -14.42 3.94 24.59
C ILE A 793 -14.98 4.98 23.61
N LEU A 794 -14.52 6.22 23.72
CA LEU A 794 -14.77 7.28 22.76
C LEU A 794 -13.58 7.39 21.81
N TYR A 795 -13.83 7.19 20.52
CA TYR A 795 -12.82 7.33 19.49
C TYR A 795 -13.28 8.23 18.36
N ARG A 796 -12.44 9.23 18.01
CA ARG A 796 -12.76 10.27 17.04
C ARG A 796 -12.81 9.81 15.57
N ARG A 797 -12.46 8.56 15.29
CA ARG A 797 -12.36 7.97 13.93
C ARG A 797 -13.11 6.64 13.87
N THR A 798 -13.02 5.93 12.74
CA THR A 798 -13.61 4.61 12.53
C THR A 798 -12.85 3.49 13.25
N ARG A 799 -13.43 2.28 13.30
CA ARG A 799 -12.82 1.12 13.98
C ARG A 799 -11.55 0.65 13.29
N GLU A 800 -11.55 0.73 11.97
CA GLU A 800 -10.46 0.36 11.09
C GLU A 800 -9.25 1.29 11.27
N GLU A 801 -9.46 2.51 11.77
CA GLU A 801 -8.41 3.49 12.05
C GLU A 801 -7.88 3.47 13.50
N MET A 802 -8.43 2.61 14.36
CA MET A 802 -7.96 2.46 15.75
C MET A 802 -6.51 1.97 15.77
N PRO A 803 -5.61 2.64 16.51
CA PRO A 803 -4.22 2.17 16.67
C PRO A 803 -4.07 0.87 17.48
N ALA A 804 -5.09 0.47 18.24
CA ALA A 804 -5.05 -0.77 19.00
C ALA A 804 -5.07 -2.01 18.09
N TYR A 805 -4.49 -3.10 18.57
CA TYR A 805 -4.46 -4.36 17.82
C TYR A 805 -5.88 -4.92 17.61
N LYS A 806 -6.13 -5.45 16.42
CA LYS A 806 -7.46 -5.89 16.01
C LYS A 806 -8.03 -6.95 16.93
N GLU A 807 -7.22 -7.93 17.31
CA GLU A 807 -7.61 -9.00 18.24
C GLU A 807 -7.97 -8.43 19.61
N GLU A 808 -7.23 -7.43 20.11
CA GLU A 808 -7.50 -6.80 21.41
C GLU A 808 -8.80 -5.97 21.37
N ILE A 809 -9.10 -5.30 20.25
CA ILE A 809 -10.37 -4.60 20.04
C ILE A 809 -11.52 -5.62 20.04
N GLU A 810 -11.38 -6.73 19.32
CA GLU A 810 -12.38 -7.80 19.28
C GLU A 810 -12.63 -8.40 20.67
N GLU A 811 -11.58 -8.70 21.42
CA GLU A 811 -11.71 -9.27 22.76
C GLU A 811 -12.25 -8.26 23.78
N ALA A 812 -11.99 -6.96 23.61
CA ALA A 812 -12.61 -5.92 24.43
C ALA A 812 -14.13 -5.88 24.24
N VAL A 813 -14.59 -5.93 22.98
CA VAL A 813 -16.02 -5.97 22.65
C VAL A 813 -16.67 -7.25 23.18
N ASN A 814 -16.00 -8.39 23.04
CA ASN A 814 -16.47 -9.67 23.58
C ASN A 814 -16.64 -9.64 25.11
N GLU A 815 -15.82 -8.86 25.82
CA GLU A 815 -15.91 -8.65 27.27
C GLU A 815 -16.90 -7.55 27.69
N GLY A 816 -17.64 -6.96 26.75
CA GLY A 816 -18.69 -5.98 27.02
C GLY A 816 -18.26 -4.52 26.98
N VAL A 817 -17.05 -4.22 26.48
CA VAL A 817 -16.61 -2.83 26.24
C VAL A 817 -17.39 -2.23 25.08
N ILE A 818 -17.95 -1.05 25.28
CA ILE A 818 -18.76 -0.34 24.28
C ILE A 818 -17.85 0.59 23.48
N LEU A 819 -17.83 0.48 22.14
CA LEU A 819 -17.09 1.38 21.27
C LEU A 819 -18.03 2.44 20.68
N LYS A 820 -17.77 3.71 20.95
CA LYS A 820 -18.42 4.85 20.27
C LYS A 820 -17.43 5.52 19.33
N MET A 821 -17.62 5.24 18.05
CA MET A 821 -16.75 5.69 16.96
C MET A 821 -17.25 7.00 16.38
N LEU A 822 -16.36 7.75 15.74
CA LEU A 822 -16.65 9.09 15.24
C LEU A 822 -17.25 10.01 16.33
N VAL A 823 -16.66 9.97 17.52
CA VAL A 823 -17.05 10.81 18.66
C VAL A 823 -15.83 11.48 19.26
N THR A 824 -15.91 12.78 19.51
CA THR A 824 -14.88 13.54 20.25
C THR A 824 -15.46 14.13 21.52
N PRO A 825 -14.71 14.15 22.64
CA PRO A 825 -15.11 14.91 23.83
C PRO A 825 -14.89 16.42 23.61
N LEU A 826 -15.79 17.24 24.15
CA LEU A 826 -15.70 18.70 24.17
C LEU A 826 -15.43 19.25 25.56
N GLU A 827 -16.03 18.65 26.59
CA GLU A 827 -15.98 19.11 27.98
C GLU A 827 -16.30 17.94 28.91
N ILE A 828 -15.65 17.91 30.08
CA ILE A 828 -15.98 17.00 31.17
C ILE A 828 -16.96 17.72 32.11
N LEU A 829 -18.15 17.16 32.24
CA LEU A 829 -19.20 17.71 33.10
C LEU A 829 -18.95 17.32 34.55
N THR A 830 -19.10 18.29 35.44
CA THR A 830 -18.83 18.10 36.86
C THR A 830 -19.98 18.57 37.74
N GLU A 831 -20.19 17.88 38.86
CA GLU A 831 -21.06 18.30 39.95
C GLU A 831 -20.27 18.21 41.26
N ASN A 832 -20.22 19.30 42.03
CA ASN A 832 -19.37 19.41 43.23
C ASN A 832 -17.89 19.04 43.00
N GLY A 833 -17.35 19.31 41.81
CA GLY A 833 -15.97 19.00 41.44
C GLY A 833 -15.71 17.55 41.03
N LYS A 834 -16.74 16.68 41.02
CA LYS A 834 -16.66 15.29 40.59
C LYS A 834 -17.25 15.10 39.20
N VAL A 835 -16.68 14.18 38.42
CA VAL A 835 -17.18 13.80 37.09
C VAL A 835 -18.61 13.24 37.19
N VAL A 836 -19.51 13.75 36.34
CA VAL A 836 -20.88 13.21 36.14
C VAL A 836 -21.17 12.85 34.67
N GLY A 837 -20.31 13.26 33.74
CA GLY A 837 -20.43 12.89 32.34
C GLY A 837 -19.41 13.57 31.43
N VAL A 838 -19.45 13.24 30.15
CA VAL A 838 -18.62 13.83 29.11
C VAL A 838 -19.53 14.37 28.01
N LYS A 839 -19.45 15.68 27.77
CA LYS A 839 -20.12 16.32 26.64
C LYS A 839 -19.34 16.01 25.36
N CYS A 840 -20.04 15.44 24.38
CA CYS A 840 -19.47 14.85 23.19
C CYS A 840 -20.08 15.44 21.92
N GLN A 841 -19.36 15.31 20.81
CA GLN A 841 -19.84 15.69 19.48
C GLN A 841 -19.57 14.57 18.48
N HIS A 842 -20.51 14.38 17.56
CA HIS A 842 -20.33 13.49 16.42
C HIS A 842 -19.35 14.06 15.40
N MET A 843 -18.52 13.18 14.87
CA MET A 843 -17.48 13.46 13.90
C MET A 843 -17.80 12.80 12.56
N TRP A 844 -17.13 13.25 11.52
CA TRP A 844 -17.03 12.56 10.23
C TRP A 844 -15.59 12.58 9.72
N LEU A 845 -15.30 11.74 8.73
CA LEU A 845 -13.97 11.69 8.14
C LEU A 845 -13.87 12.66 6.95
N GLY A 846 -13.09 13.73 7.12
CA GLY A 846 -12.70 14.65 6.07
C GLY A 846 -11.46 14.19 5.31
N GLU A 847 -10.63 15.14 4.89
CA GLU A 847 -9.44 14.90 4.07
C GLU A 847 -8.34 14.07 4.78
N TYR A 848 -7.43 13.47 4.01
CA TYR A 848 -6.29 12.74 4.56
C TYR A 848 -5.27 13.68 5.26
N ASP A 849 -4.72 13.24 6.39
CA ASP A 849 -3.58 13.88 7.05
C ASP A 849 -2.24 13.34 6.50
N ARG A 850 -1.12 13.92 6.94
CA ARG A 850 0.23 13.50 6.50
C ARG A 850 0.58 12.05 6.86
N SER A 851 -0.14 11.44 7.82
CA SER A 851 0.03 10.02 8.17
C SER A 851 -0.69 9.08 7.20
N GLY A 852 -1.54 9.61 6.32
CA GLY A 852 -2.37 8.85 5.39
C GLY A 852 -3.71 8.41 5.98
N ARG A 853 -4.13 8.99 7.12
CA ARG A 853 -5.43 8.73 7.76
C ARG A 853 -6.38 9.89 7.55
N ARG A 854 -7.69 9.65 7.50
CA ARG A 854 -8.65 10.76 7.34
C ARG A 854 -8.71 11.61 8.61
N ARG A 855 -8.85 12.93 8.44
CA ARG A 855 -8.99 13.87 9.54
C ARG A 855 -10.40 13.79 10.10
N PRO A 856 -10.56 13.62 11.41
CA PRO A 856 -11.88 13.71 12.01
C PRO A 856 -12.27 15.18 12.09
N GLU A 857 -13.42 15.52 11.53
CA GLU A 857 -13.99 16.87 11.53
C GLU A 857 -15.33 16.90 12.27
N ALA A 858 -15.67 18.04 12.87
CA ALA A 858 -16.94 18.21 13.54
C ALA A 858 -18.05 18.40 12.52
N LYS A 859 -19.19 17.72 12.70
CA LYS A 859 -20.35 17.90 11.83
C LYS A 859 -21.04 19.23 12.17
N SER A 860 -21.15 20.13 11.19
CA SER A 860 -21.76 21.44 11.38
C SER A 860 -23.27 21.30 11.63
N GLY A 861 -23.78 22.02 12.64
CA GLY A 861 -25.22 22.09 12.95
C GLY A 861 -25.79 20.95 13.79
N GLU A 862 -24.98 20.01 14.28
CA GLU A 862 -25.42 18.94 15.18
C GLU A 862 -25.19 19.31 16.65
N GLU A 863 -26.22 19.14 17.49
CA GLU A 863 -26.13 19.46 18.92
C GLU A 863 -25.24 18.46 19.66
N PRO A 864 -24.38 18.91 20.58
CA PRO A 864 -23.61 18.03 21.46
C PRO A 864 -24.53 17.14 22.32
N PHE A 865 -24.11 15.90 22.56
CA PHE A 865 -24.80 14.97 23.47
C PHE A 865 -23.94 14.70 24.72
N VAL A 866 -24.54 14.10 25.75
CA VAL A 866 -23.83 13.75 26.99
C VAL A 866 -23.69 12.23 27.10
N GLU A 867 -22.48 11.75 27.33
CA GLU A 867 -22.23 10.38 27.79
C GLU A 867 -22.08 10.41 29.31
N GLU A 868 -22.97 9.75 30.03
CA GLU A 868 -22.88 9.64 31.49
C GLU A 868 -21.62 8.89 31.93
N ALA A 869 -20.92 9.44 32.91
CA ALA A 869 -19.67 8.89 33.44
C ALA A 869 -19.48 9.31 34.89
N ASP A 870 -18.99 8.40 35.74
CA ASP A 870 -18.50 8.76 37.08
C ASP A 870 -16.96 8.70 37.17
N GLN A 871 -16.30 8.24 36.10
CA GLN A 871 -14.85 8.28 35.92
C GLN A 871 -14.50 8.45 34.45
N VAL A 872 -13.47 9.26 34.17
CA VAL A 872 -12.90 9.43 32.83
C VAL A 872 -11.44 8.99 32.83
N ILE A 873 -11.06 8.12 31.88
CA ILE A 873 -9.69 7.66 31.69
C ILE A 873 -9.15 8.24 30.37
N ALA A 874 -8.15 9.12 30.44
CA ALA A 874 -7.51 9.72 29.28
C ALA A 874 -6.40 8.81 28.73
N ALA A 875 -6.50 8.45 27.44
CA ALA A 875 -5.58 7.54 26.75
C ALA A 875 -5.18 8.07 25.36
N ILE A 876 -4.77 9.35 25.29
CA ILE A 876 -4.54 10.08 24.04
C ILE A 876 -3.07 10.21 23.60
N GLY A 877 -2.18 9.39 24.19
CA GLY A 877 -0.77 9.30 23.82
C GLY A 877 0.17 9.54 24.99
N GLN A 878 1.46 9.33 24.75
CA GLN A 878 2.53 9.51 25.73
C GLN A 878 3.55 10.54 25.22
N THR A 879 4.35 11.08 26.14
CA THR A 879 5.42 12.04 25.89
C THR A 879 6.55 11.88 26.92
N VAL A 880 7.68 12.53 26.67
CA VAL A 880 8.82 12.59 27.57
C VAL A 880 9.32 14.03 27.66
N ASP A 881 9.51 14.53 28.89
CA ASP A 881 10.15 15.83 29.11
C ASP A 881 11.67 15.66 29.12
N LEU A 882 12.28 15.73 27.94
CA LEU A 882 13.73 15.56 27.78
C LEU A 882 14.55 16.60 28.54
N LYS A 883 14.02 17.83 28.74
CA LYS A 883 14.78 18.89 29.43
C LYS A 883 15.10 18.52 30.86
N ARG A 884 14.23 17.75 31.50
CA ARG A 884 14.40 17.27 32.88
C ARG A 884 15.56 16.28 33.02
N TYR A 885 15.90 15.54 31.97
CA TYR A 885 16.83 14.40 32.04
C TYR A 885 18.20 14.66 31.44
N LEU A 886 18.34 15.72 30.63
CA LEU A 886 19.55 15.97 29.86
C LEU A 886 20.56 16.89 30.56
N ASP A 887 20.28 17.39 31.75
CA ASP A 887 21.22 18.18 32.59
C ASP A 887 21.91 19.35 31.85
N GLY A 888 21.22 19.96 30.87
CA GLY A 888 21.76 21.06 30.05
C GLY A 888 22.65 20.62 28.87
N LEU A 889 22.82 19.32 28.63
CA LEU A 889 23.53 18.79 27.47
C LEU A 889 22.81 19.15 26.16
N ASN A 890 23.59 19.61 25.18
CA ASN A 890 23.07 19.95 23.86
C ASN A 890 23.04 18.70 22.97
N VAL A 891 21.89 18.01 22.96
CA VAL A 891 21.65 16.82 22.13
C VAL A 891 20.77 17.14 20.93
N LYS A 892 21.02 16.45 19.82
CA LYS A 892 20.18 16.53 18.63
C LYS A 892 18.82 15.86 18.91
N LEU A 893 17.74 16.53 18.52
CA LEU A 893 16.38 16.02 18.60
C LEU A 893 15.81 15.73 17.21
N THR A 894 14.86 14.81 17.15
CA THR A 894 14.03 14.57 15.96
C THR A 894 13.02 15.71 15.77
N PRO A 895 12.45 15.90 14.57
CA PRO A 895 11.38 16.87 14.35
C PRO A 895 10.15 16.68 15.25
N SER A 896 9.95 15.46 15.76
CA SER A 896 8.85 15.07 16.65
C SER A 896 9.16 15.32 18.14
N GLY A 897 10.34 15.83 18.48
CA GLY A 897 10.74 16.14 19.86
C GLY A 897 11.34 14.98 20.65
N PHE A 898 11.53 13.81 20.02
CA PHE A 898 12.24 12.66 20.61
C PHE A 898 13.76 12.77 20.42
N LEU A 899 14.54 12.01 21.19
CA LEU A 899 15.99 12.02 21.12
C LEU A 899 16.48 11.41 19.79
N TRP A 900 17.33 12.12 19.04
CA TRP A 900 17.90 11.57 17.81
C TRP A 900 19.00 10.55 18.14
N VAL A 901 18.98 9.43 17.42
CA VAL A 901 20.03 8.39 17.49
C VAL A 901 20.42 7.92 16.10
N ASP A 902 21.65 7.47 15.96
CA ASP A 902 22.09 6.63 14.84
C ASP A 902 21.28 5.33 14.83
N GLN A 903 20.70 4.97 13.68
CA GLN A 903 19.78 3.84 13.60
C GLN A 903 20.51 2.49 13.73
N LEU A 904 21.79 2.41 13.36
CA LEU A 904 22.57 1.18 13.38
C LEU A 904 23.13 0.86 14.78
N TYR A 905 23.55 1.90 15.50
CA TYR A 905 24.27 1.76 16.78
C TYR A 905 23.57 2.40 17.98
N GLY A 906 22.44 3.10 17.80
CA GLY A 906 21.71 3.76 18.90
C GLY A 906 22.47 4.93 19.56
N GLN A 907 23.56 5.40 18.94
CA GLN A 907 24.41 6.47 19.45
C GLN A 907 23.76 7.83 19.25
N THR A 908 23.81 8.71 20.24
CA THR A 908 23.28 10.08 20.13
C THR A 908 24.28 11.02 19.45
N SER A 909 24.00 12.33 19.42
CA SER A 909 25.00 13.33 19.01
C SER A 909 26.15 13.50 20.01
N ILE A 910 26.09 12.84 21.18
CA ILE A 910 27.15 12.80 22.18
C ILE A 910 27.76 11.40 22.16
N GLU A 911 29.07 11.32 21.99
CA GLU A 911 29.79 10.08 21.65
C GLU A 911 29.61 8.96 22.69
N TRP A 912 29.64 9.28 23.99
CA TRP A 912 29.49 8.32 25.08
C TRP A 912 28.03 8.02 25.47
N LEU A 913 27.06 8.68 24.83
CA LEU A 913 25.65 8.60 25.18
C LEU A 913 24.84 7.89 24.09
N PHE A 914 24.12 6.86 24.49
CA PHE A 914 23.29 6.00 23.65
C PHE A 914 21.84 6.05 24.13
N ALA A 915 20.88 5.79 23.24
CA ALA A 915 19.47 5.73 23.62
C ALA A 915 18.68 4.76 22.74
N GLY A 916 17.56 4.26 23.28
CA GLY A 916 16.71 3.32 22.56
C GLY A 916 15.34 3.14 23.20
N GLY A 917 14.39 2.62 22.42
CA GLY A 917 12.98 2.52 22.81
C GLY A 917 12.26 3.86 22.70
N ASP A 918 11.16 4.02 23.44
CA ASP A 918 10.21 5.11 23.23
C ASP A 918 10.78 6.54 23.43
N ILE A 919 11.94 6.68 24.08
CA ILE A 919 12.62 7.97 24.21
C ILE A 919 13.17 8.49 22.87
N SER A 920 13.51 7.60 21.93
CA SER A 920 14.03 7.95 20.61
C SER A 920 13.00 7.72 19.49
N SER A 921 12.24 6.63 19.56
CA SER A 921 11.24 6.27 18.53
C SER A 921 9.84 6.85 18.77
N GLY A 922 9.56 7.30 20.00
CA GLY A 922 8.18 7.43 20.48
C GLY A 922 7.53 6.08 20.81
N PRO A 923 6.31 6.09 21.40
CA PRO A 923 5.64 4.88 21.86
C PRO A 923 5.48 3.84 20.76
N SER A 924 6.08 2.67 20.95
CA SER A 924 6.11 1.59 19.96
C SER A 924 5.85 0.23 20.60
N SER A 925 6.21 -0.84 19.89
CA SER A 925 6.05 -2.22 20.37
C SER A 925 7.22 -2.68 21.25
N VAL A 926 6.97 -3.72 22.04
CA VAL A 926 8.01 -4.39 22.85
C VAL A 926 9.15 -4.91 21.96
N ALA A 927 8.84 -5.44 20.78
CA ALA A 927 9.86 -5.96 19.87
C ALA A 927 10.78 -4.86 19.31
N GLU A 928 10.23 -3.68 19.04
CA GLU A 928 11.02 -2.50 18.62
C GLU A 928 11.96 -2.03 19.73
N ALA A 929 11.48 -2.00 20.97
CA ALA A 929 12.31 -1.68 22.13
C ALA A 929 13.46 -2.68 22.32
N ILE A 930 13.21 -3.99 22.11
CA ILE A 930 14.24 -5.04 22.14
C ILE A 930 15.27 -4.81 21.04
N GLY A 931 14.83 -4.58 19.80
CA GLY A 931 15.73 -4.30 18.68
C GLY A 931 16.59 -3.05 18.93
N ALA A 932 16.01 -1.99 19.49
CA ALA A 932 16.76 -0.78 19.84
C ALA A 932 17.80 -1.02 20.94
N GLY A 933 17.46 -1.83 21.95
CA GLY A 933 18.39 -2.21 23.01
C GLY A 933 19.58 -3.04 22.49
N GLU A 934 19.33 -3.97 21.56
CA GLU A 934 20.40 -4.75 20.90
C GLU A 934 21.35 -3.87 20.10
N ARG A 935 20.80 -2.98 19.25
CA ARG A 935 21.62 -2.06 18.44
C ARG A 935 22.49 -1.16 19.31
N ALA A 936 21.94 -0.66 20.42
CA ALA A 936 22.68 0.16 21.37
C ALA A 936 23.79 -0.63 22.09
N ALA A 937 23.57 -1.89 22.46
CA ALA A 937 24.61 -2.73 23.06
C ALA A 937 25.79 -2.92 22.10
N VAL A 938 25.50 -3.19 20.81
CA VAL A 938 26.53 -3.29 19.78
C VAL A 938 27.25 -1.96 19.55
N GLY A 939 26.52 -0.84 19.54
CA GLY A 939 27.09 0.49 19.45
C GLY A 939 28.02 0.83 20.61
N ILE A 940 27.65 0.47 21.83
CA ILE A 940 28.47 0.66 23.03
C ILE A 940 29.74 -0.18 22.95
N ASP A 941 29.65 -1.46 22.58
CA ASP A 941 30.83 -2.33 22.42
C ASP A 941 31.80 -1.76 21.39
N LYS A 942 31.27 -1.35 20.23
CA LYS A 942 32.07 -0.73 19.16
C LYS A 942 32.73 0.57 19.60
N TYR A 943 32.02 1.42 20.34
CA TYR A 943 32.58 2.64 20.90
C TYR A 943 33.71 2.35 21.88
N LEU A 944 33.54 1.37 22.76
CA LEU A 944 34.51 1.06 23.81
C LEU A 944 35.74 0.28 23.29
N THR A 945 35.60 -0.49 22.21
CA THR A 945 36.66 -1.41 21.74
C THR A 945 37.23 -1.04 20.37
N GLY A 946 36.48 -0.29 19.55
CA GLY A 946 36.79 -0.02 18.14
C GLY A 946 36.33 -1.13 17.17
N GLU A 947 35.86 -2.27 17.67
CA GLU A 947 35.46 -3.44 16.89
C GLU A 947 34.04 -3.91 17.27
N GLU A 948 33.39 -4.70 16.41
CA GLU A 948 32.05 -5.26 16.67
C GLU A 948 32.18 -6.75 17.03
N HIS A 949 31.90 -7.11 18.29
CA HIS A 949 32.00 -8.49 18.78
C HIS A 949 30.66 -9.23 18.85
N ALA A 950 29.62 -8.73 18.17
CA ALA A 950 28.24 -9.20 18.23
C ALA A 950 28.03 -10.59 17.57
N PHE A 951 28.60 -11.63 18.17
CA PHE A 951 28.64 -12.98 17.62
C PHE A 951 27.27 -13.62 17.33
N TRP A 952 26.21 -13.16 17.99
CA TRP A 952 24.84 -13.61 17.72
C TRP A 952 24.27 -13.11 16.39
N ARG A 953 24.92 -12.14 15.74
CA ARG A 953 24.59 -11.68 14.38
C ARG A 953 25.19 -12.59 13.30
N GLU A 954 26.12 -13.48 13.65
CA GLU A 954 26.69 -14.43 12.70
C GLU A 954 25.62 -15.45 12.25
N PRO A 955 25.40 -15.62 10.94
CA PRO A 955 24.37 -16.52 10.45
C PRO A 955 24.78 -17.98 10.65
N TYR A 956 23.93 -18.76 11.31
CA TYR A 956 24.05 -20.21 11.41
C TYR A 956 22.74 -20.92 11.06
N MET A 957 22.81 -22.18 10.62
CA MET A 957 21.65 -23.03 10.36
C MET A 957 21.47 -24.03 11.49
N VAL A 958 20.22 -24.32 11.84
CA VAL A 958 19.90 -25.46 12.70
C VAL A 958 19.87 -26.74 11.85
N ASP A 959 20.38 -27.82 12.40
CA ASP A 959 20.34 -29.14 11.78
C ASP A 959 18.96 -29.76 12.02
N THR A 960 18.05 -29.56 11.06
CA THR A 960 16.68 -30.11 11.07
C THR A 960 16.31 -30.67 9.71
N GLU A 961 15.56 -31.76 9.69
CA GLU A 961 15.11 -32.42 8.48
C GLU A 961 14.12 -31.53 7.71
N PHE A 962 14.39 -31.32 6.42
CA PHE A 962 13.50 -30.60 5.52
C PHE A 962 13.68 -31.09 4.09
N ASP A 963 12.59 -31.52 3.48
CA ASP A 963 12.51 -31.90 2.07
C ASP A 963 11.95 -30.72 1.26
N PRO A 964 12.78 -30.01 0.46
CA PRO A 964 12.32 -28.88 -0.34
C PRO A 964 11.41 -29.28 -1.51
N ASP A 965 11.40 -30.56 -1.89
CA ASP A 965 10.57 -31.10 -2.98
C ASP A 965 9.20 -31.60 -2.48
N SER A 966 9.00 -31.65 -1.15
CA SER A 966 7.75 -32.07 -0.55
C SER A 966 6.64 -31.00 -0.70
N ASP A 967 5.43 -31.46 -1.01
CA ASP A 967 4.27 -30.56 -1.07
C ASP A 967 3.98 -29.95 0.31
N PRO A 968 3.62 -28.65 0.37
CA PRO A 968 3.19 -28.02 1.62
C PRO A 968 2.02 -28.77 2.25
N VAL A 969 2.12 -29.07 3.55
CA VAL A 969 1.04 -29.76 4.29
C VAL A 969 -0.28 -28.99 4.25
N ASP A 970 -1.40 -29.68 4.03
CA ASP A 970 -2.74 -29.07 3.84
C ASP A 970 -3.56 -28.96 5.15
N PHE A 971 -2.92 -28.53 6.25
CA PHE A 971 -3.63 -28.31 7.52
C PHE A 971 -4.01 -26.83 7.69
N PRO A 972 -5.21 -26.52 8.22
CA PRO A 972 -5.59 -25.15 8.54
C PRO A 972 -4.75 -24.59 9.69
N ARG A 973 -4.61 -23.26 9.73
CA ARG A 973 -3.89 -22.56 10.80
C ARG A 973 -4.47 -22.87 12.18
N ALA A 974 -3.61 -23.24 13.11
CA ALA A 974 -3.99 -23.42 14.51
C ALA A 974 -4.41 -22.07 15.13
N LYS A 975 -5.58 -22.06 15.79
CA LYS A 975 -6.07 -20.90 16.56
C LYS A 975 -5.74 -21.07 18.03
N MET A 976 -5.27 -19.99 18.66
CA MET A 976 -5.03 -19.96 20.09
C MET A 976 -6.35 -20.09 20.85
N LYS A 977 -6.38 -20.97 21.85
CA LYS A 977 -7.57 -21.12 22.71
C LYS A 977 -7.53 -20.00 23.73
N LEU A 978 -8.70 -19.43 24.01
CA LEU A 978 -8.85 -18.39 25.01
C LEU A 978 -9.74 -18.92 26.15
N LEU A 979 -9.58 -18.38 27.36
CA LEU A 979 -10.51 -18.62 28.45
C LEU A 979 -11.95 -18.25 28.03
N PRO A 980 -13.01 -18.88 28.52
CA PRO A 980 -14.38 -18.41 28.25
C PRO A 980 -14.62 -17.00 28.83
N VAL A 981 -15.33 -16.13 28.09
CA VAL A 981 -15.56 -14.72 28.47
C VAL A 981 -16.15 -14.59 29.88
N GLU A 982 -17.08 -15.48 30.24
CA GLU A 982 -17.77 -15.52 31.53
C GLU A 982 -16.80 -15.74 32.69
N LYS A 983 -15.66 -16.38 32.41
CA LYS A 983 -14.58 -16.61 33.38
C LYS A 983 -13.55 -15.49 33.40
N ARG A 984 -13.50 -14.60 32.40
CA ARG A 984 -12.48 -13.53 32.30
C ARG A 984 -12.87 -12.25 33.02
N VAL A 985 -14.15 -11.89 33.00
CA VAL A 985 -14.64 -10.58 33.46
C VAL A 985 -14.60 -10.39 34.99
N HIS A 986 -14.18 -11.41 35.74
CA HIS A 986 -14.15 -11.39 37.21
C HIS A 986 -12.79 -11.78 37.82
N ASN A 987 -11.74 -11.90 37.00
CA ASN A 987 -10.39 -12.14 37.48
C ASN A 987 -9.35 -11.63 36.48
N PHE A 988 -8.08 -11.77 36.87
CA PHE A 988 -6.92 -11.41 36.06
C PHE A 988 -6.11 -12.64 35.67
N ASN A 989 -6.77 -13.80 35.56
CA ASN A 989 -6.13 -14.99 35.04
C ASN A 989 -5.73 -14.77 33.58
N GLU A 990 -4.65 -15.42 33.19
CA GLU A 990 -4.14 -15.32 31.83
C GLU A 990 -5.17 -15.81 30.81
N VAL A 991 -5.48 -14.97 29.83
CA VAL A 991 -6.58 -15.23 28.88
C VAL A 991 -6.19 -16.28 27.84
N GLU A 992 -4.94 -16.25 27.40
CA GLU A 992 -4.44 -17.09 26.31
C GLU A 992 -3.92 -18.43 26.81
N ILE A 993 -4.44 -19.50 26.25
CA ILE A 993 -4.08 -20.87 26.62
C ILE A 993 -3.06 -21.41 25.59
N PRO A 994 -1.91 -21.95 26.04
CA PRO A 994 -0.88 -22.47 25.14
C PRO A 994 -1.40 -23.66 24.30
N PHE A 995 -0.76 -23.89 23.15
CA PHE A 995 -1.04 -25.08 22.35
C PHE A 995 -0.67 -26.36 23.10
N THR A 996 -1.39 -27.43 22.80
CA THR A 996 -0.94 -28.79 23.12
C THR A 996 0.23 -29.18 22.20
N GLU A 997 1.11 -30.09 22.64
CA GLU A 997 2.26 -30.56 21.85
C GLU A 997 1.87 -30.97 20.41
N THR A 998 0.83 -31.79 20.26
CA THR A 998 0.37 -32.26 18.93
C THR A 998 -0.01 -31.11 18.00
N LEU A 999 -0.67 -30.09 18.52
CA LEU A 999 -1.09 -28.93 17.75
C LEU A 999 0.12 -28.06 17.38
N ALA A 1000 1.07 -27.86 18.31
CA ALA A 1000 2.28 -27.10 18.07
C ALA A 1000 3.18 -27.78 17.01
N VAL A 1001 3.40 -29.09 17.10
CA VAL A 1001 4.16 -29.84 16.09
C VAL A 1001 3.49 -29.76 14.72
N ARG A 1002 2.16 -29.93 14.66
CA ARG A 1002 1.40 -29.82 13.40
C ARG A 1002 1.51 -28.42 12.79
N GLU A 1003 1.38 -27.37 13.61
CA GLU A 1003 1.48 -25.99 13.15
C GLU A 1003 2.90 -25.65 12.70
N ALA A 1004 3.93 -26.13 13.41
CA ALA A 1004 5.33 -25.93 13.04
C ALA A 1004 5.66 -26.52 11.66
N ARG A 1005 5.09 -27.69 11.31
CA ARG A 1005 5.25 -28.33 10.00
C ARG A 1005 4.64 -27.55 8.83
N ARG A 1006 3.80 -26.54 9.09
CA ARG A 1006 3.28 -25.65 8.03
C ARG A 1006 4.35 -24.68 7.50
N CYS A 1007 5.45 -24.50 8.22
CA CYS A 1007 6.54 -23.59 7.83
C CYS A 1007 7.19 -24.03 6.52
N LEU A 1008 7.27 -23.10 5.56
CA LEU A 1008 7.88 -23.33 4.24
C LEU A 1008 9.42 -23.25 4.24
N ARG A 1009 10.06 -23.15 5.41
CA ARG A 1009 11.53 -23.03 5.56
C ARG A 1009 12.17 -22.06 4.55
N CYS A 1010 11.66 -20.83 4.48
CA CYS A 1010 12.17 -19.82 3.54
C CYS A 1010 13.65 -19.44 3.77
N ASP A 1011 14.22 -19.83 4.91
CA ASP A 1011 15.65 -19.72 5.21
C ASP A 1011 16.51 -20.78 4.53
N TYR A 1012 15.90 -21.87 4.04
CA TYR A 1012 16.58 -22.90 3.26
C TYR A 1012 17.05 -22.32 1.94
N ARG A 1013 18.33 -22.49 1.64
CA ARG A 1013 18.94 -22.18 0.35
C ARG A 1013 19.73 -23.41 -0.05
N GLU A 1014 19.58 -23.87 -1.29
CA GLU A 1014 20.50 -24.85 -1.86
C GLU A 1014 21.91 -24.28 -1.71
N THR A 1015 22.67 -24.83 -0.79
CA THR A 1015 24.07 -24.50 -0.68
C THR A 1015 24.69 -25.14 -1.92
N LYS A 1016 25.04 -24.33 -2.92
CA LYS A 1016 26.14 -24.73 -3.80
C LYS A 1016 27.34 -24.85 -2.88
N ILE A 1017 27.58 -26.07 -2.40
CA ILE A 1017 28.76 -26.45 -1.65
C ILE A 1017 29.94 -26.12 -2.56
N SER A 1018 30.45 -24.90 -2.45
CA SER A 1018 31.83 -24.61 -2.77
C SER A 1018 32.62 -25.25 -1.64
N LEU A 1019 32.94 -26.53 -1.81
CA LEU A 1019 34.10 -27.15 -1.18
C LEU A 1019 35.32 -26.32 -1.59
N LYS A 1020 35.58 -25.23 -0.87
CA LYS A 1020 36.94 -24.73 -0.67
C LYS A 1020 37.52 -25.50 0.51
N THR A 1021 37.68 -26.80 0.34
CA THR A 1021 38.92 -27.45 0.74
C THR A 1021 40.02 -26.79 -0.08
N GLN A 1022 40.83 -25.94 0.54
CA GLN A 1022 42.28 -25.84 0.30
C GLN A 1022 42.93 -24.80 1.22
N HIS A 1023 43.73 -25.36 2.14
CA HIS A 1023 44.84 -24.80 2.93
C HIS A 1023 44.58 -23.81 4.06
#